data_AF-A0A1G8ZF65-F1
#
_entry.id   AF-A0A1G8ZF65-F1
#
_cell.length_a   1.000
_cell.length_b   1.000
_cell.length_c   1.000
_cell.angle_alpha   90.00
_cell.angle_beta   90.00
_cell.angle_gamma   90.00
#
_symmetry.space_group_name_H-M   'P 1'
#
loop_
_entity.id
_entity.type
_entity.pdbx_description
1 polymer ?
#
loop_
_entity_poly.entity_id
_entity_poly.type
_entity_poly.pdbx_seq_one_letter_code
_entity_poly.pdbx_strand_id
1 'polypeptide(L)'
;MTINIKQRLKAIQEKRSWINKRNPGILYSELSHGSHWYKNTKYNIHYNEKNNYIDVDIPSNEHSYLNYLEKSSNFDEIPNHSVTYKAGNKDNLVVFEGNKTGDLIVELFIIGYSRNGRIETYSVPLNDRREITFPEKVEKLRLALRLKGRGKFKIDNLCLNNNKLWLINDEKAYGKYYPLDFYGWYAPKTPELIYNKEDNLFQANFDVHSNFSYLVYDEPNTNFETIYGNGIPITEDTLSVYFNGQKSENVEIKLVIILYSGNKKQTRFEVELNERKLLKMHEEFDHMRLALRVSGSGTFNVEEIIINNEIYWWGQELPQSKKHIEIECQKSYRLTNETLIGWKRQDDKINYSFKYDIFHSKLKGNQFVHLTCINENNTEFITPEKGMSYTIHPTGEIYRDTKVSLLVIGIREGTSKIIGEVPFNEGVDFVFEKNINSIMFLVRVMGQGLYKNLEINIDEKPIEVTNSMKLDLSNIVWHPTSKKNIKLTSENNSLAGNINIPDGKHLYIAYKENNTSFGKLPTTLLMSVQKGYEYEFSVQSQANDGVNLLPMFIGYSNNKKIQVLQLKPNSSTKIKPLPEVTQFRIALRVAGQGDFKINEFSIKETESVKNDKTIKYVDKYEVDKLDLLPAKPLNNLKMAVIFDEFTYACYKHECNLITFTPDNWLEVLTSEEPDLLMIESAWNGNGGAWNKKVGDYGEENMKPLNSLVEWCKEKNIPTVFWNKEDPVHYNRFIKTAKKFDYIYTTDENMIEFYQESVGHSNVYVLPFAAQPLIHNPIKIVNKRERKACFAGSYYRHHTERSVDMDRLLDSASKYGLDIYDRNYLMTKKGLMPNHQFPERLQPYIKGNLKYYEIDKAYKGYQVMINVNTVKDSPTMFSRRVFEGLACGTPVISTYAKGVQNFFGDLVEMKEDSEELDKSFRNILEDEAFYNKKSITGIREVLTKHTYTNRISSIVNNAKLNFDYQYPQVSVIAFAATKQEYEQIINQYERQNYANKKLLLLVDTFEGYLELFNTHNDNRVQTFIRSYMHNYNNILEWIDTPYVAFFSNKDYYGRNYLNDLMLSTLYTDSDFIGKSNYFTVNKRGIIEMNNGEDYTFVSTLSPSRCVAKTSSFSSDSLERILMKFSSGEDLSEYFRFGNRFYSGDKFNYLEGGNKESPGENLGNEIEAYIEI
;
A
#
# COMPACT_ATOMS: atom_id res chain seq x y z
N MET A 1 48.72 -36.05 -55.31
CA MET A 1 49.45 -36.88 -54.32
C MET A 1 48.60 -36.99 -53.07
N THR A 2 48.21 -38.22 -52.77
CA THR A 2 47.19 -38.64 -51.82
C THR A 2 47.72 -38.53 -50.39
N ILE A 3 47.18 -37.60 -49.60
CA ILE A 3 47.51 -37.50 -48.18
C ILE A 3 46.78 -38.65 -47.46
N ASN A 4 47.57 -39.53 -46.84
CA ASN A 4 47.14 -40.78 -46.25
C ASN A 4 46.23 -40.54 -45.03
N ILE A 5 44.93 -40.71 -45.23
CA ILE A 5 43.85 -40.56 -44.24
C ILE A 5 44.11 -41.38 -42.96
N LYS A 6 44.84 -42.51 -43.03
CA LYS A 6 45.20 -43.31 -41.84
C LYS A 6 46.17 -42.60 -40.90
N GLN A 7 47.11 -41.80 -41.40
CA GLN A 7 48.07 -41.09 -40.54
C GLN A 7 47.41 -39.90 -39.81
N ARG A 8 46.46 -39.22 -40.46
CA ARG A 8 45.67 -38.13 -39.84
C ARG A 8 44.68 -38.66 -38.80
N LEU A 9 44.07 -39.83 -39.05
CA LEU A 9 43.22 -40.53 -38.07
C LEU A 9 44.01 -41.01 -36.85
N LYS A 10 45.23 -41.53 -37.05
CA LYS A 10 46.10 -41.97 -35.95
C LYS A 10 46.55 -40.79 -35.07
N ALA A 11 46.91 -39.66 -35.68
CA ALA A 11 47.24 -38.43 -34.95
C ALA A 11 46.03 -37.82 -34.19
N ILE A 12 44.82 -37.92 -34.74
CA ILE A 12 43.58 -37.49 -34.05
C ILE A 12 43.25 -38.45 -32.89
N GLN A 13 43.46 -39.77 -33.05
CA GLN A 13 43.27 -40.76 -31.98
C GLN A 13 44.31 -40.63 -30.87
N GLU A 14 45.58 -40.37 -31.20
CA GLU A 14 46.63 -40.12 -30.21
C GLU A 14 46.43 -38.78 -29.49
N LYS A 15 45.97 -37.73 -30.19
CA LYS A 15 45.58 -36.45 -29.58
C LYS A 15 44.33 -36.57 -28.70
N ARG A 16 43.33 -37.39 -29.07
CA ARG A 16 42.16 -37.73 -28.22
C ARG A 16 42.55 -38.59 -27.03
N SER A 17 43.46 -39.55 -27.17
CA SER A 17 43.97 -40.37 -26.07
C SER A 17 44.81 -39.55 -25.08
N TRP A 18 45.57 -38.57 -25.58
CA TRP A 18 46.33 -37.60 -24.77
C TRP A 18 45.42 -36.58 -24.06
N ILE A 19 44.34 -36.10 -24.70
CA ILE A 19 43.33 -35.22 -24.09
C ILE A 19 42.49 -35.97 -23.03
N ASN A 20 42.09 -37.22 -23.29
CA ASN A 20 41.31 -38.03 -22.34
C ASN A 20 42.12 -38.45 -21.10
N LYS A 21 43.46 -38.48 -21.17
CA LYS A 21 44.32 -38.71 -20.01
C LYS A 21 44.50 -37.47 -19.11
N ARG A 22 44.08 -36.27 -19.55
CA ARG A 22 44.24 -35.00 -18.82
C ARG A 22 42.93 -34.31 -18.41
N ASN A 23 41.77 -34.83 -18.83
CA ASN A 23 40.44 -34.35 -18.43
C ASN A 23 39.63 -35.46 -17.76
N PRO A 24 39.53 -35.52 -16.42
CA PRO A 24 38.63 -36.44 -15.71
C PRO A 24 37.15 -35.98 -15.74
N GLY A 25 36.74 -35.27 -16.79
CA GLY A 25 35.69 -34.25 -16.70
C GLY A 25 34.25 -34.60 -17.09
N ILE A 26 33.91 -35.80 -17.55
CA ILE A 26 32.49 -36.20 -17.73
C ILE A 26 32.30 -37.66 -17.31
N LEU A 27 32.11 -37.87 -16.00
CA LEU A 27 31.76 -39.18 -15.43
C LEU A 27 30.33 -39.61 -15.75
N TYR A 28 29.45 -38.70 -16.18
CA TYR A 28 28.04 -38.97 -16.44
C TYR A 28 27.57 -38.41 -17.78
N SER A 29 26.86 -39.23 -18.56
CA SER A 29 26.18 -38.81 -19.78
C SER A 29 24.71 -39.18 -19.71
N GLU A 30 23.84 -38.45 -20.40
CA GLU A 30 22.43 -38.82 -20.52
C GLU A 30 22.30 -40.19 -21.23
N LEU A 31 21.32 -40.99 -20.83
CA LEU A 31 21.07 -42.34 -21.35
C LEU A 31 20.58 -42.28 -22.79
N SER A 32 19.63 -41.39 -23.04
CA SER A 32 19.12 -40.98 -24.35
C SER A 32 18.65 -39.54 -24.25
N HIS A 33 18.62 -38.85 -25.40
CA HIS A 33 18.34 -37.41 -25.44
C HIS A 33 16.95 -37.09 -24.87
N GLY A 34 16.90 -36.21 -23.86
CA GLY A 34 15.65 -35.77 -23.20
C GLY A 34 15.04 -36.80 -22.24
N SER A 35 15.77 -37.88 -21.92
CA SER A 35 15.30 -38.87 -20.94
C SER A 35 15.40 -38.39 -19.50
N HIS A 36 16.27 -37.41 -19.22
CA HIS A 36 16.63 -36.97 -17.87
C HIS A 36 17.24 -38.07 -16.98
N TRP A 37 17.63 -39.20 -17.56
CA TRP A 37 18.30 -40.30 -16.89
C TRP A 37 19.78 -40.31 -17.25
N TYR A 38 20.66 -40.19 -16.26
CA TYR A 38 22.10 -40.11 -16.45
C TYR A 38 22.82 -41.40 -16.07
N LYS A 39 23.62 -41.93 -16.98
CA LYS A 39 24.47 -43.10 -16.77
C LYS A 39 25.91 -42.69 -16.50
N ASN A 40 26.62 -43.48 -15.70
CA ASN A 40 28.05 -43.34 -15.54
C ASN A 40 28.78 -43.85 -16.79
N THR A 41 29.68 -43.04 -17.35
CA THR A 41 30.40 -43.34 -18.61
C THR A 41 31.44 -44.46 -18.47
N LYS A 42 31.78 -44.87 -17.24
CA LYS A 42 32.67 -46.02 -16.94
C LYS A 42 32.07 -47.36 -17.38
N TYR A 43 30.74 -47.50 -17.38
CA TYR A 43 30.06 -48.77 -17.64
C TYR A 43 29.37 -48.79 -18.99
N ASN A 44 29.30 -49.98 -19.61
CA ASN A 44 28.58 -50.20 -20.86
C ASN A 44 27.07 -50.30 -20.58
N ILE A 45 26.43 -49.15 -20.41
CA ILE A 45 24.98 -49.00 -20.36
C ILE A 45 24.56 -48.27 -21.65
N HIS A 46 23.81 -48.92 -22.52
CA HIS A 46 23.43 -48.37 -23.82
C HIS A 46 21.93 -48.53 -24.04
N TYR A 47 21.23 -47.43 -24.31
CA TYR A 47 19.83 -47.47 -24.68
C TYR A 47 19.66 -47.71 -26.17
N ASN A 48 18.99 -48.79 -26.54
CA ASN A 48 18.64 -49.13 -27.91
C ASN A 48 17.27 -48.55 -28.26
N GLU A 49 17.28 -47.41 -28.95
CA GLU A 49 16.08 -46.67 -29.35
C GLU A 49 15.10 -47.48 -30.21
N LYS A 50 15.59 -48.43 -31.02
CA LYS A 50 14.72 -49.18 -31.96
C LYS A 50 13.81 -50.19 -31.28
N ASN A 51 14.30 -50.82 -30.22
CA ASN A 51 13.60 -51.92 -29.56
C ASN A 51 13.23 -51.60 -28.10
N ASN A 52 13.55 -50.39 -27.63
CA ASN A 52 13.25 -49.94 -26.28
C ASN A 52 13.85 -50.91 -25.21
N TYR A 53 15.13 -51.24 -25.36
CA TYR A 53 15.88 -52.03 -24.39
C TYR A 53 17.15 -51.28 -23.99
N ILE A 54 17.49 -51.34 -22.70
CA ILE A 54 18.77 -50.90 -22.18
C ILE A 54 19.67 -52.13 -22.08
N ASP A 55 20.71 -52.15 -22.90
CA ASP A 55 21.80 -53.11 -22.83
C ASP A 55 22.72 -52.72 -21.68
N VAL A 56 22.92 -53.65 -20.73
CA VAL A 56 23.75 -53.45 -19.54
C VAL A 56 24.82 -54.53 -19.51
N ASP A 57 26.09 -54.11 -19.49
CA ASP A 57 27.23 -54.98 -19.21
C ASP A 57 28.05 -54.39 -18.05
N ILE A 58 27.75 -54.87 -16.85
CA ILE A 58 28.44 -54.52 -15.61
C ILE A 58 29.08 -55.80 -15.05
N PRO A 59 30.37 -55.78 -14.64
CA PRO A 59 31.01 -56.92 -13.98
C PRO A 59 30.19 -57.43 -12.79
N SER A 60 30.14 -58.75 -12.57
CA SER A 60 29.26 -59.41 -11.59
C SER A 60 29.49 -58.98 -10.13
N ASN A 61 30.66 -58.40 -9.82
CA ASN A 61 31.03 -57.85 -8.51
C ASN A 61 30.80 -56.33 -8.38
N GLU A 62 30.38 -55.63 -9.43
CA GLU A 62 30.12 -54.18 -9.45
C GLU A 62 28.63 -53.88 -9.65
N HIS A 63 28.24 -52.63 -9.44
CA HIS A 63 26.92 -52.11 -9.79
C HIS A 63 27.06 -50.67 -10.28
N SER A 64 26.10 -50.22 -11.08
CA SER A 64 26.02 -48.84 -11.56
C SER A 64 24.62 -48.29 -11.33
N TYR A 65 24.52 -46.97 -11.31
CA TYR A 65 23.25 -46.27 -11.22
C TYR A 65 22.93 -45.55 -12.51
N LEU A 66 21.64 -45.57 -12.83
CA LEU A 66 21.03 -44.62 -13.75
C LEU A 66 20.29 -43.59 -12.89
N ASN A 67 20.76 -42.35 -12.84
CA ASN A 67 20.22 -41.34 -11.93
C ASN A 67 19.20 -40.45 -12.66
N TYR A 68 18.06 -40.19 -12.05
CA TYR A 68 17.06 -39.27 -12.59
C TYR A 68 17.35 -37.83 -12.16
N LEU A 69 17.35 -36.88 -13.10
CA LEU A 69 17.64 -35.44 -12.91
C LEU A 69 19.03 -35.08 -12.35
N GLU A 70 19.84 -36.06 -11.95
CA GLU A 70 21.13 -35.85 -11.27
C GLU A 70 22.32 -36.41 -12.05
N LYS A 71 23.42 -35.66 -12.11
CA LYS A 71 24.69 -36.06 -12.74
C LYS A 71 25.72 -36.58 -11.73
N SER A 72 25.24 -37.28 -10.70
CA SER A 72 26.06 -37.83 -9.60
C SER A 72 25.47 -39.16 -9.17
N SER A 73 26.29 -40.09 -8.66
CA SER A 73 25.85 -41.28 -7.91
C SER A 73 26.29 -41.23 -6.44
N ASN A 74 26.76 -40.06 -5.98
CA ASN A 74 26.94 -39.85 -4.55
C ASN A 74 25.56 -39.61 -3.93
N PHE A 75 24.99 -40.63 -3.29
CA PHE A 75 23.67 -40.56 -2.64
C PHE A 75 23.72 -40.04 -1.21
N ASP A 76 24.90 -39.69 -0.72
CA ASP A 76 25.05 -38.98 0.55
C ASP A 76 24.89 -37.46 0.33
N GLU A 77 24.99 -36.99 -0.92
CA GLU A 77 24.67 -35.62 -1.33
C GLU A 77 23.16 -35.44 -1.57
N ILE A 78 22.60 -34.38 -0.99
CA ILE A 78 21.22 -33.92 -1.23
C ILE A 78 21.07 -33.59 -2.73
N PRO A 79 19.97 -34.01 -3.39
CA PRO A 79 19.78 -33.74 -4.80
C PRO A 79 19.58 -32.24 -5.08
N ASN A 80 20.11 -31.79 -6.23
CA ASN A 80 19.87 -30.46 -6.78
C ASN A 80 18.41 -30.31 -7.23
N HIS A 81 17.78 -31.42 -7.65
CA HIS A 81 16.42 -31.49 -8.12
C HIS A 81 15.62 -32.53 -7.31
N SER A 82 14.48 -32.13 -6.76
CA SER A 82 13.56 -33.07 -6.12
C SER A 82 12.49 -33.52 -7.08
N VAL A 83 12.10 -34.78 -7.00
CA VAL A 83 10.88 -35.28 -7.62
C VAL A 83 9.67 -34.90 -6.76
N THR A 84 8.56 -34.52 -7.40
CA THR A 84 7.30 -34.18 -6.71
C THR A 84 6.69 -35.40 -6.02
N TYR A 85 6.21 -35.22 -4.78
CA TYR A 85 5.52 -36.23 -3.98
C TYR A 85 4.49 -35.60 -3.06
N LYS A 86 3.66 -36.43 -2.43
CA LYS A 86 2.74 -36.00 -1.37
C LYS A 86 3.46 -36.11 -0.03
N ALA A 87 3.67 -34.98 0.64
CA ALA A 87 4.22 -34.88 1.99
C ALA A 87 3.14 -35.14 3.07
N GLY A 88 3.59 -35.41 4.30
CA GLY A 88 2.73 -35.89 5.40
C GLY A 88 2.36 -37.36 5.22
N ASN A 89 1.71 -37.99 6.21
CA ASN A 89 1.30 -39.42 6.24
C ASN A 89 0.29 -39.83 5.13
N LYS A 90 0.58 -39.49 3.87
CA LYS A 90 -0.18 -39.79 2.67
C LYS A 90 0.63 -40.80 1.86
N ASP A 91 -0.05 -41.84 1.39
CA ASP A 91 0.61 -42.90 0.65
C ASP A 91 1.00 -42.43 -0.76
N ASN A 92 2.26 -42.66 -1.12
CA ASN A 92 2.78 -42.40 -2.46
C ASN A 92 2.89 -43.72 -3.22
N LEU A 93 2.05 -43.93 -4.23
CA LEU A 93 2.03 -45.19 -4.98
C LEU A 93 3.15 -45.20 -6.03
N VAL A 94 4.06 -46.17 -5.93
CA VAL A 94 5.07 -46.44 -6.94
C VAL A 94 4.66 -47.63 -7.78
N VAL A 95 4.68 -47.48 -9.10
CA VAL A 95 4.50 -48.60 -10.04
C VAL A 95 5.78 -48.72 -10.84
N PHE A 96 6.43 -49.89 -10.83
CA PHE A 96 7.63 -50.14 -11.61
C PHE A 96 7.54 -51.48 -12.35
N GLU A 97 7.20 -51.43 -13.64
CA GLU A 97 6.90 -52.59 -14.49
C GLU A 97 7.81 -52.63 -15.72
N GLY A 98 8.18 -53.83 -16.17
CA GLY A 98 9.03 -54.02 -17.34
C GLY A 98 9.47 -55.46 -17.58
N ASN A 99 10.41 -55.64 -18.50
CA ASN A 99 10.92 -56.97 -18.88
C ASN A 99 12.45 -56.97 -18.81
N LYS A 100 13.05 -58.08 -18.38
CA LYS A 100 14.51 -58.23 -18.33
C LYS A 100 14.98 -59.61 -18.78
N THR A 101 16.19 -59.68 -19.29
CA THR A 101 16.86 -60.89 -19.79
C THR A 101 18.28 -60.96 -19.23
N GLY A 102 18.86 -62.17 -19.13
CA GLY A 102 20.18 -62.39 -18.52
C GLY A 102 20.14 -62.46 -16.99
N ASP A 103 21.29 -62.31 -16.34
CA ASP A 103 21.45 -62.30 -14.88
C ASP A 103 21.29 -60.89 -14.26
N LEU A 104 20.75 -59.95 -15.05
CA LEU A 104 20.59 -58.55 -14.68
C LEU A 104 19.56 -58.34 -13.55
N ILE A 105 19.98 -57.58 -12.53
CA ILE A 105 19.13 -57.06 -11.45
C ILE A 105 18.91 -55.57 -11.70
N VAL A 106 17.63 -55.16 -11.64
CA VAL A 106 17.17 -53.78 -11.83
C VAL A 106 16.25 -53.44 -10.67
N GLU A 107 16.63 -52.44 -9.89
CA GLU A 107 15.89 -51.96 -8.73
C GLU A 107 15.79 -50.44 -8.78
N LEU A 108 14.59 -49.90 -8.56
CA LEU A 108 14.37 -48.47 -8.39
C LEU A 108 14.65 -48.08 -6.95
N PHE A 109 15.63 -47.21 -6.75
CA PHE A 109 15.93 -46.58 -5.48
C PHE A 109 15.20 -45.26 -5.41
N ILE A 110 14.37 -45.11 -4.39
CA ILE A 110 13.68 -43.87 -4.04
C ILE A 110 14.24 -43.41 -2.72
N ILE A 111 14.95 -42.30 -2.77
CA ILE A 111 15.81 -41.87 -1.69
C ILE A 111 15.24 -40.57 -1.14
N GLY A 112 14.77 -40.63 0.11
CA GLY A 112 14.30 -39.48 0.88
C GLY A 112 15.47 -38.77 1.55
N TYR A 113 15.52 -37.45 1.39
CA TYR A 113 16.51 -36.59 2.00
C TYR A 113 15.80 -35.59 2.91
N SER A 114 16.43 -35.33 4.05
CA SER A 114 16.20 -34.13 4.86
C SER A 114 17.35 -33.17 4.61
N ARG A 115 17.30 -32.00 5.23
CA ARG A 115 18.46 -31.14 5.43
C ARG A 115 19.71 -31.84 6.00
N ASN A 116 19.57 -32.92 6.76
CA ASN A 116 20.71 -33.65 7.35
C ASN A 116 21.24 -34.80 6.45
N GLY A 117 20.88 -34.78 5.17
CA GLY A 117 21.24 -35.81 4.21
C GLY A 117 20.19 -36.91 4.09
N ARG A 118 20.64 -38.07 3.58
CA ARG A 118 19.77 -39.20 3.25
C ARG A 118 19.09 -39.75 4.51
N ILE A 119 17.76 -39.71 4.55
CA ILE A 119 16.96 -40.27 5.64
C ILE A 119 16.72 -41.74 5.40
N GLU A 120 16.17 -42.05 4.24
CA GLU A 120 15.64 -43.37 3.94
C GLU A 120 15.78 -43.68 2.46
N THR A 121 15.78 -44.96 2.15
CA THR A 121 15.85 -45.45 0.78
C THR A 121 14.91 -46.62 0.66
N TYR A 122 13.93 -46.46 -0.22
CA TYR A 122 13.06 -47.55 -0.63
C TYR A 122 13.62 -48.15 -1.90
N SER A 123 13.69 -49.47 -1.94
CA SER A 123 13.97 -50.22 -3.16
C SER A 123 12.66 -50.80 -3.68
N VAL A 124 12.37 -50.60 -4.95
CA VAL A 124 11.24 -51.21 -5.66
C VAL A 124 11.83 -52.04 -6.80
N PRO A 125 11.78 -53.38 -6.74
CA PRO A 125 12.25 -54.24 -7.82
C PRO A 125 11.44 -54.02 -9.12
N LEU A 126 12.05 -54.33 -10.27
CA LEU A 126 11.31 -54.35 -11.54
C LEU A 126 10.17 -55.40 -11.49
N ASN A 127 8.97 -55.00 -11.93
CA ASN A 127 7.68 -55.70 -11.81
C ASN A 127 7.06 -55.72 -10.42
N ASP A 128 7.21 -54.62 -9.68
CA ASP A 128 6.61 -54.45 -8.36
C ASP A 128 5.79 -53.15 -8.27
N ARG A 129 4.81 -53.13 -7.36
CA ARG A 129 3.97 -51.98 -7.04
C ARG A 129 3.97 -51.77 -5.54
N ARG A 130 4.34 -50.56 -5.09
CA ARG A 130 4.58 -50.28 -3.68
C ARG A 130 4.02 -48.94 -3.26
N GLU A 131 3.19 -48.93 -2.23
CA GLU A 131 2.82 -47.69 -1.54
C GLU A 131 3.92 -47.31 -0.55
N ILE A 132 4.34 -46.05 -0.59
CA ILE A 132 5.40 -45.51 0.22
C ILE A 132 4.89 -44.28 0.95
N THR A 133 4.83 -44.35 2.27
CA THR A 133 4.59 -43.20 3.12
C THR A 133 5.95 -42.60 3.49
N PHE A 134 6.23 -41.38 3.04
CA PHE A 134 7.43 -40.66 3.44
C PHE A 134 7.18 -39.98 4.79
N PRO A 135 8.10 -40.10 5.76
CA PRO A 135 8.06 -39.32 6.99
C PRO A 135 8.00 -37.82 6.68
N GLU A 136 7.35 -37.04 7.55
CA GLU A 136 7.23 -35.57 7.41
C GLU A 136 8.58 -34.86 7.25
N LYS A 137 9.64 -35.44 7.81
CA LYS A 137 11.02 -34.93 7.70
C LYS A 137 11.68 -35.11 6.32
N VAL A 138 11.06 -35.85 5.39
CA VAL A 138 11.57 -35.94 4.01
C VAL A 138 11.19 -34.65 3.30
N GLU A 139 12.20 -33.95 2.80
CA GLU A 139 12.09 -32.66 2.11
C GLU A 139 12.39 -32.76 0.61
N LYS A 140 13.22 -33.73 0.21
CA LYS A 140 13.53 -34.00 -1.20
C LYS A 140 13.54 -35.49 -1.49
N LEU A 141 13.14 -35.83 -2.71
CA LEU A 141 13.24 -37.18 -3.25
C LEU A 141 14.16 -37.24 -4.45
N ARG A 142 15.11 -38.18 -4.40
CA ARG A 142 15.95 -38.55 -5.55
C ARG A 142 15.62 -39.96 -6.01
N LEU A 143 15.68 -40.18 -7.31
CA LEU A 143 15.45 -41.48 -7.91
C LEU A 143 16.70 -41.97 -8.63
N ALA A 144 16.99 -43.27 -8.51
CA ALA A 144 18.01 -43.92 -9.31
C ALA A 144 17.67 -45.39 -9.58
N LEU A 145 17.95 -45.90 -10.78
CA LEU A 145 17.90 -47.33 -11.04
C LEU A 145 19.26 -47.94 -10.72
N ARG A 146 19.28 -48.87 -9.78
CA ARG A 146 20.46 -49.69 -9.49
C ARG A 146 20.50 -50.87 -10.46
N LEU A 147 21.61 -50.99 -11.18
CA LEU A 147 21.87 -52.01 -12.20
C LEU A 147 23.04 -52.89 -11.76
N LYS A 148 22.85 -54.21 -11.77
CA LYS A 148 23.89 -55.20 -11.43
C LYS A 148 23.78 -56.45 -12.29
N GLY A 149 24.89 -56.90 -12.91
CA GLY A 149 24.92 -58.07 -13.80
C GLY A 149 24.89 -57.71 -15.29
N ARG A 150 24.65 -58.71 -16.14
CA ARG A 150 24.66 -58.57 -17.60
C ARG A 150 23.31 -58.96 -18.21
N GLY A 151 22.86 -58.16 -19.17
CA GLY A 151 21.63 -58.46 -19.86
C GLY A 151 20.98 -57.25 -20.48
N LYS A 152 19.69 -57.39 -20.76
CA LYS A 152 18.88 -56.31 -21.32
C LYS A 152 17.64 -56.14 -20.47
N PHE A 153 17.22 -54.91 -20.23
CA PHE A 153 15.93 -54.64 -19.62
C PHE A 153 15.18 -53.53 -20.34
N LYS A 154 13.86 -53.58 -20.24
CA LYS A 154 12.90 -52.60 -20.72
C LYS A 154 12.03 -52.21 -19.54
N ILE A 155 11.70 -50.93 -19.44
CA ILE A 155 10.71 -50.44 -18.48
C ILE A 155 9.45 -50.12 -19.27
N ASP A 156 8.36 -50.77 -18.92
CA ASP A 156 7.04 -50.59 -19.53
C ASP A 156 6.25 -49.48 -18.82
N ASN A 157 6.39 -49.37 -17.50
CA ASN A 157 5.77 -48.32 -16.71
C ASN A 157 6.63 -47.97 -15.48
N LEU A 158 6.87 -46.68 -15.24
CA LEU A 158 7.46 -46.20 -13.99
C LEU A 158 6.80 -44.89 -13.59
N CYS A 159 6.06 -44.90 -12.49
CA CYS A 159 5.43 -43.71 -11.94
C CYS A 159 5.55 -43.65 -10.42
N LEU A 160 5.54 -42.43 -9.90
CA LEU A 160 5.38 -42.10 -8.49
C LEU A 160 4.12 -41.26 -8.38
N ASN A 161 3.10 -41.78 -7.71
CA ASN A 161 1.71 -41.32 -7.82
C ASN A 161 1.28 -41.26 -9.29
N ASN A 162 0.83 -40.09 -9.74
CA ASN A 162 0.45 -39.83 -11.12
C ASN A 162 1.62 -39.25 -11.95
N ASN A 163 2.81 -39.04 -11.35
CA ASN A 163 3.96 -38.50 -12.04
C ASN A 163 4.71 -39.62 -12.79
N LYS A 164 4.74 -39.56 -14.12
CA LYS A 164 5.41 -40.56 -14.97
C LYS A 164 6.89 -40.25 -15.09
N LEU A 165 7.73 -41.08 -14.48
CA LEU A 165 9.17 -40.85 -14.30
C LEU A 165 10.01 -41.54 -15.39
N TRP A 166 9.43 -42.55 -16.03
CA TRP A 166 10.01 -43.18 -17.21
C TRP A 166 9.18 -42.82 -18.43
N LEU A 167 9.72 -41.87 -19.16
CA LEU A 167 9.21 -41.34 -20.39
C LEU A 167 10.20 -41.72 -21.48
N ILE A 168 10.09 -42.96 -21.95
CA ILE A 168 10.82 -43.29 -23.17
C ILE A 168 10.16 -42.60 -24.32
N ASN A 169 11.01 -42.04 -25.20
CA ASN A 169 10.74 -41.77 -26.61
C ASN A 169 10.23 -43.04 -27.30
N ASP A 170 9.06 -43.51 -26.91
CA ASP A 170 8.29 -44.43 -27.69
C ASP A 170 7.69 -43.51 -28.73
N GLU A 171 8.15 -43.59 -29.98
CA GLU A 171 7.50 -42.88 -31.08
C GLU A 171 5.99 -43.19 -31.12
N LYS A 172 5.55 -44.27 -30.46
CA LYS A 172 4.15 -44.62 -30.22
C LYS A 172 3.47 -43.92 -29.02
N ALA A 173 4.19 -43.52 -27.96
CA ALA A 173 3.57 -42.96 -26.73
C ALA A 173 3.32 -41.45 -26.78
N TYR A 174 4.15 -40.69 -27.51
CA TYR A 174 3.93 -39.26 -27.74
C TYR A 174 3.16 -38.97 -29.03
N GLY A 175 2.90 -40.02 -29.83
CA GLY A 175 2.27 -39.91 -31.15
C GLY A 175 2.92 -38.82 -32.01
N LYS A 176 2.19 -37.71 -32.18
CA LYS A 176 2.56 -36.56 -33.02
C LYS A 176 3.39 -35.49 -32.32
N TYR A 177 3.89 -35.69 -31.08
CA TYR A 177 4.59 -34.64 -30.32
C TYR A 177 6.00 -35.05 -29.85
N TYR A 178 6.86 -34.08 -29.55
CA TYR A 178 8.15 -34.24 -28.88
C TYR A 178 8.32 -33.18 -27.77
N PRO A 179 8.97 -33.52 -26.64
CA PRO A 179 9.17 -32.58 -25.54
C PRO A 179 10.19 -31.50 -25.90
N LEU A 180 9.99 -30.29 -25.38
CA LEU A 180 11.00 -29.22 -25.39
C LEU A 180 11.83 -29.32 -24.10
N ASP A 181 13.16 -29.31 -24.26
CA ASP A 181 14.14 -29.79 -23.28
C ASP A 181 14.07 -29.18 -21.87
N PHE A 182 13.31 -28.10 -21.65
CA PHE A 182 13.31 -27.38 -20.38
C PHE A 182 11.93 -26.92 -19.87
N TYR A 183 10.81 -27.06 -20.60
CA TYR A 183 9.62 -26.24 -20.23
C TYR A 183 8.33 -27.01 -19.95
N GLY A 184 8.31 -28.34 -19.99
CA GLY A 184 7.04 -29.09 -19.89
C GLY A 184 6.12 -28.83 -21.09
N TRP A 185 6.61 -28.11 -22.09
CA TRP A 185 5.96 -27.87 -23.36
C TRP A 185 6.35 -28.93 -24.37
N TYR A 186 5.41 -29.27 -25.24
CA TYR A 186 5.57 -30.26 -26.29
C TYR A 186 5.28 -29.62 -27.63
N ALA A 187 6.14 -29.89 -28.60
CA ALA A 187 6.02 -29.45 -29.97
C ALA A 187 5.56 -30.57 -30.90
N PRO A 188 4.73 -30.28 -31.91
CA PRO A 188 4.28 -31.28 -32.87
C PRO A 188 5.43 -31.68 -33.81
N LYS A 189 5.53 -32.98 -34.11
CA LYS A 189 6.43 -33.56 -35.12
C LYS A 189 5.88 -33.25 -36.52
N THR A 190 6.08 -32.03 -36.98
CA THR A 190 5.54 -31.54 -38.25
C THR A 190 6.61 -30.70 -38.97
N PRO A 191 6.78 -30.83 -40.30
CA PRO A 191 7.77 -30.06 -41.04
C PRO A 191 7.48 -28.56 -41.07
N GLU A 192 6.23 -28.15 -40.80
CA GLU A 192 5.77 -26.77 -40.77
C GLU A 192 6.16 -26.02 -39.48
N LEU A 193 6.63 -26.71 -38.44
CA LEU A 193 7.06 -26.08 -37.19
C LEU A 193 8.32 -26.75 -36.64
N ILE A 194 9.46 -26.07 -36.81
CA ILE A 194 10.78 -26.58 -36.45
C ILE A 194 11.33 -25.74 -35.28
N TYR A 195 11.81 -26.39 -34.22
CA TYR A 195 12.47 -25.72 -33.11
C TYR A 195 14.00 -25.87 -33.21
N ASN A 196 14.71 -24.75 -33.19
CA ASN A 196 16.15 -24.71 -33.02
C ASN A 196 16.50 -24.39 -31.56
N LYS A 197 17.10 -25.36 -30.88
CA LYS A 197 17.47 -25.27 -29.47
C LYS A 197 18.63 -24.30 -29.21
N GLU A 198 19.61 -24.21 -30.10
CA GLU A 198 20.81 -23.39 -29.86
C GLU A 198 20.46 -21.89 -29.79
N ASP A 199 19.49 -21.48 -30.60
CA ASP A 199 19.04 -20.08 -30.70
C ASP A 199 17.71 -19.81 -29.97
N ASN A 200 17.12 -20.83 -29.33
CA ASN A 200 15.77 -20.80 -28.77
C ASN A 200 14.72 -20.22 -29.74
N LEU A 201 14.79 -20.62 -31.01
CA LEU A 201 14.04 -20.02 -32.11
C LEU A 201 13.16 -21.07 -32.80
N PHE A 202 11.89 -20.74 -33.01
CA PHE A 202 10.96 -21.54 -33.81
C PHE A 202 10.87 -20.98 -35.22
N GLN A 203 10.82 -21.88 -36.20
CA GLN A 203 10.53 -21.59 -37.58
C GLN A 203 9.16 -22.18 -37.94
N ALA A 204 8.22 -21.31 -38.26
CA ALA A 204 6.89 -21.66 -38.74
C ALA A 204 6.85 -21.54 -40.28
N ASN A 205 6.21 -22.48 -40.94
CA ASN A 205 6.01 -22.47 -42.39
C ASN A 205 4.64 -23.04 -42.76
N PHE A 206 3.58 -22.40 -42.27
CA PHE A 206 2.20 -22.75 -42.60
C PHE A 206 1.70 -21.93 -43.79
N ASP A 207 0.94 -22.56 -44.69
CA ASP A 207 0.29 -21.87 -45.81
C ASP A 207 -0.69 -20.79 -45.30
N VAL A 208 -0.69 -19.65 -46.00
CA VAL A 208 -1.14 -18.32 -45.55
C VAL A 208 -2.63 -18.23 -45.14
N HIS A 209 -3.45 -19.26 -45.37
CA HIS A 209 -4.91 -19.15 -45.20
C HIS A 209 -5.64 -20.29 -44.48
N SER A 210 -4.99 -21.34 -43.94
CA SER A 210 -5.78 -22.44 -43.33
C SER A 210 -5.12 -23.31 -42.26
N ASN A 211 -3.79 -23.31 -42.13
CA ASN A 211 -3.10 -24.27 -41.27
C ASN A 211 -2.52 -23.58 -40.03
N PHE A 212 -2.75 -24.20 -38.87
CA PHE A 212 -2.15 -23.83 -37.59
C PHE A 212 -1.76 -25.10 -36.84
N SER A 213 -0.87 -24.96 -35.86
CA SER A 213 -0.52 -26.05 -34.94
C SER A 213 -0.46 -25.56 -33.51
N TYR A 214 -0.47 -26.49 -32.56
CA TYR A 214 -0.37 -26.19 -31.14
C TYR A 214 0.95 -26.68 -30.57
N LEU A 215 1.65 -25.81 -29.84
CA LEU A 215 2.51 -26.26 -28.75
C LEU A 215 1.61 -26.47 -27.53
N VAL A 216 1.80 -27.53 -26.75
CA VAL A 216 0.93 -27.86 -25.61
C VAL A 216 1.74 -28.03 -24.34
N TYR A 217 1.20 -27.57 -23.21
CA TYR A 217 1.85 -27.67 -21.91
C TYR A 217 1.33 -28.88 -21.13
N ASP A 218 2.27 -29.64 -20.55
CA ASP A 218 2.14 -30.80 -19.65
C ASP A 218 1.39 -32.03 -20.20
N GLU A 219 0.42 -31.82 -21.10
CA GLU A 219 -0.36 -32.86 -21.78
C GLU A 219 -0.11 -32.85 -23.31
N PRO A 220 0.67 -33.80 -23.87
CA PRO A 220 1.09 -33.83 -25.29
C PRO A 220 -0.03 -34.28 -26.27
N ASN A 221 -1.21 -33.65 -26.18
CA ASN A 221 -2.34 -33.90 -27.09
C ASN A 221 -3.17 -32.62 -27.31
N THR A 222 -3.87 -32.54 -28.44
CA THR A 222 -4.78 -31.43 -28.78
C THR A 222 -6.25 -31.79 -28.59
N ASN A 223 -6.57 -32.87 -27.89
CA ASN A 223 -7.94 -33.14 -27.49
C ASN A 223 -8.23 -32.30 -26.24
N PHE A 224 -8.75 -31.10 -26.48
CA PHE A 224 -9.10 -30.17 -25.41
C PHE A 224 -10.48 -30.43 -24.80
N GLU A 225 -11.27 -31.38 -25.30
CA GLU A 225 -12.64 -31.60 -24.80
C GLU A 225 -12.68 -32.17 -23.38
N THR A 226 -11.66 -32.94 -23.01
CA THR A 226 -11.52 -33.52 -21.67
C THR A 226 -10.09 -33.40 -21.14
N ILE A 227 -9.96 -33.24 -19.82
CA ILE A 227 -8.67 -33.38 -19.14
C ILE A 227 -8.35 -34.88 -19.01
N TYR A 228 -7.17 -35.28 -19.48
CA TYR A 228 -6.68 -36.66 -19.36
C TYR A 228 -5.58 -36.79 -18.28
N GLY A 229 -4.98 -35.67 -17.85
CA GLY A 229 -3.97 -35.60 -16.78
C GLY A 229 -4.44 -34.81 -15.56
N ASN A 230 -3.50 -34.18 -14.85
CA ASN A 230 -3.81 -33.20 -13.81
C ASN A 230 -3.75 -31.81 -14.48
N GLY A 231 -4.90 -31.22 -14.82
CA GLY A 231 -4.92 -29.84 -15.30
C GLY A 231 -4.28 -28.88 -14.28
N ILE A 232 -3.93 -27.67 -14.71
CA ILE A 232 -3.40 -26.66 -13.79
C ILE A 232 -4.57 -26.18 -12.91
N PRO A 233 -4.53 -26.34 -11.58
CA PRO A 233 -5.64 -25.93 -10.73
C PRO A 233 -5.82 -24.41 -10.76
N ILE A 234 -7.07 -23.97 -10.74
CA ILE A 234 -7.43 -22.55 -10.62
C ILE A 234 -7.84 -22.32 -9.16
N THR A 235 -7.11 -21.43 -8.48
CA THR A 235 -7.34 -21.11 -7.07
C THR A 235 -7.82 -19.68 -6.85
N GLU A 236 -7.92 -18.88 -7.91
CA GLU A 236 -8.24 -17.46 -7.87
C GLU A 236 -9.31 -17.12 -8.90
N ASP A 237 -10.20 -16.19 -8.55
CA ASP A 237 -11.28 -15.72 -9.42
C ASP A 237 -10.78 -14.87 -10.61
N THR A 238 -9.50 -14.52 -10.61
CA THR A 238 -8.87 -13.77 -11.70
C THR A 238 -7.50 -14.33 -12.05
N LEU A 239 -7.19 -14.37 -13.35
CA LEU A 239 -5.88 -14.77 -13.87
C LEU A 239 -5.24 -13.58 -14.60
N SER A 240 -4.16 -13.03 -14.05
CA SER A 240 -3.29 -12.06 -14.71
C SER A 240 -2.31 -12.82 -15.59
N VAL A 241 -2.41 -12.65 -16.90
CA VAL A 241 -1.64 -13.35 -17.91
C VAL A 241 -0.70 -12.38 -18.60
N TYR A 242 0.57 -12.72 -18.68
CA TYR A 242 1.57 -12.01 -19.45
C TYR A 242 2.25 -12.97 -20.43
N PHE A 243 2.15 -12.66 -21.72
CA PHE A 243 2.71 -13.46 -22.80
C PHE A 243 3.65 -12.60 -23.63
N ASN A 244 4.94 -12.91 -23.63
CA ASN A 244 5.98 -12.06 -24.22
C ASN A 244 6.95 -12.84 -25.10
N GLY A 245 7.38 -12.22 -26.20
CA GLY A 245 8.37 -12.76 -27.12
C GLY A 245 8.49 -11.96 -28.40
N GLN A 246 9.17 -12.53 -29.40
CA GLN A 246 9.40 -11.87 -30.68
C GLN A 246 8.85 -12.74 -31.80
N LYS A 247 8.31 -12.09 -32.83
CA LYS A 247 7.80 -12.79 -34.02
C LYS A 247 8.06 -11.98 -35.28
N SER A 248 8.22 -12.70 -36.39
CA SER A 248 8.17 -12.11 -37.73
C SER A 248 6.75 -11.61 -38.03
N GLU A 249 6.63 -10.61 -38.91
CA GLU A 249 5.35 -9.97 -39.26
C GLU A 249 4.26 -10.97 -39.70
N ASN A 250 4.65 -11.98 -40.48
CA ASN A 250 3.77 -12.99 -41.07
C ASN A 250 3.49 -14.22 -40.17
N VAL A 251 3.98 -14.22 -38.92
CA VAL A 251 3.69 -15.27 -37.94
C VAL A 251 2.60 -14.78 -37.00
N GLU A 252 1.56 -15.59 -36.80
CA GLU A 252 0.55 -15.37 -35.76
C GLU A 252 0.76 -16.40 -34.65
N ILE A 253 0.90 -15.93 -33.42
CA ILE A 253 1.03 -16.79 -32.24
C ILE A 253 0.18 -16.25 -31.10
N LYS A 254 -0.61 -17.15 -30.50
CA LYS A 254 -1.50 -16.84 -29.37
C LYS A 254 -1.34 -17.86 -28.26
N LEU A 255 -1.36 -17.39 -27.03
CA LEU A 255 -1.54 -18.24 -25.87
C LEU A 255 -3.02 -18.55 -25.70
N VAL A 256 -3.34 -19.84 -25.70
CA VAL A 256 -4.68 -20.38 -25.52
C VAL A 256 -4.77 -20.99 -24.13
N ILE A 257 -5.67 -20.45 -23.32
CA ILE A 257 -5.96 -20.92 -21.96
C ILE A 257 -7.33 -21.59 -22.02
N ILE A 258 -7.37 -22.91 -21.87
CA ILE A 258 -8.60 -23.71 -21.92
C ILE A 258 -9.06 -23.97 -20.49
N LEU A 259 -10.32 -23.67 -20.17
CA LEU A 259 -10.88 -23.76 -18.83
C LEU A 259 -11.86 -24.93 -18.71
N TYR A 260 -11.84 -25.57 -17.54
CA TYR A 260 -12.59 -26.79 -17.26
C TYR A 260 -13.33 -26.67 -15.92
N SER A 261 -14.46 -27.39 -15.82
CA SER A 261 -15.10 -27.72 -14.54
C SER A 261 -15.21 -29.25 -14.47
N GLY A 262 -14.57 -29.84 -13.46
CA GLY A 262 -14.23 -31.26 -13.44
C GLY A 262 -13.36 -31.61 -14.66
N ASN A 263 -13.77 -32.63 -15.41
CA ASN A 263 -13.03 -33.10 -16.58
C ASN A 263 -13.57 -32.56 -17.92
N LYS A 264 -14.52 -31.61 -17.91
CA LYS A 264 -15.17 -31.10 -19.13
C LYS A 264 -14.77 -29.67 -19.42
N LYS A 265 -14.38 -29.43 -20.67
CA LYS A 265 -14.08 -28.09 -21.18
C LYS A 265 -15.34 -27.23 -21.17
N GLN A 266 -15.21 -26.02 -20.65
CA GLN A 266 -16.27 -25.02 -20.66
C GLN A 266 -16.00 -23.97 -21.72
N THR A 267 -14.84 -23.32 -21.66
CA THR A 267 -14.48 -22.22 -22.55
C THR A 267 -12.97 -22.13 -22.77
N ARG A 268 -12.53 -21.17 -23.58
CA ARG A 268 -11.12 -20.82 -23.73
C ARG A 268 -10.92 -19.31 -23.91
N PHE A 269 -9.78 -18.83 -23.47
CA PHE A 269 -9.29 -17.48 -23.73
C PHE A 269 -8.08 -17.50 -24.64
N GLU A 270 -7.95 -16.48 -25.48
CA GLU A 270 -6.78 -16.26 -26.33
C GLU A 270 -6.12 -14.93 -25.94
N VAL A 271 -4.79 -14.95 -25.84
CA VAL A 271 -3.93 -13.82 -25.51
C VAL A 271 -2.89 -13.68 -26.60
N GLU A 272 -2.76 -12.48 -27.17
CA GLU A 272 -1.81 -12.19 -28.24
C GLU A 272 -0.38 -12.10 -27.70
N LEU A 273 0.63 -12.33 -28.56
CA LEU A 273 2.03 -12.11 -28.18
C LEU A 273 2.28 -10.63 -27.82
N ASN A 274 3.03 -10.41 -26.75
CA ASN A 274 3.34 -9.09 -26.18
C ASN A 274 2.12 -8.38 -25.58
N GLU A 275 1.13 -9.17 -25.16
CA GLU A 275 -0.05 -8.70 -24.44
C GLU A 275 0.01 -9.09 -22.96
N ARG A 276 -0.54 -8.20 -22.13
CA ARG A 276 -0.93 -8.52 -20.75
C ARG A 276 -2.44 -8.45 -20.65
N LYS A 277 -3.06 -9.45 -20.04
CA LYS A 277 -4.51 -9.59 -19.96
C LYS A 277 -4.97 -10.07 -18.59
N LEU A 278 -6.03 -9.47 -18.06
CA LEU A 278 -6.69 -9.95 -16.84
C LEU A 278 -7.94 -10.73 -17.24
N LEU A 279 -8.00 -12.00 -16.89
CA LEU A 279 -9.15 -12.87 -17.17
C LEU A 279 -9.96 -13.03 -15.89
N LYS A 280 -11.23 -12.61 -15.89
CA LYS A 280 -12.16 -12.83 -14.79
C LYS A 280 -12.86 -14.18 -14.96
N MET A 281 -12.92 -14.97 -13.91
CA MET A 281 -13.64 -16.24 -13.86
C MET A 281 -15.08 -15.95 -13.42
N HIS A 282 -16.05 -16.10 -14.33
CA HIS A 282 -17.48 -15.88 -14.03
C HIS A 282 -18.21 -17.16 -13.60
N GLU A 283 -17.56 -18.32 -13.73
CA GLU A 283 -18.05 -19.63 -13.36
C GLU A 283 -16.98 -20.34 -12.49
N GLU A 284 -17.40 -21.34 -11.71
CA GLU A 284 -16.49 -22.17 -10.91
C GLU A 284 -15.69 -23.11 -11.83
N PHE A 285 -14.66 -22.58 -12.48
CA PHE A 285 -13.65 -23.36 -13.16
C PHE A 285 -12.63 -23.88 -12.14
N ASP A 286 -12.32 -25.17 -12.17
CA ASP A 286 -11.41 -25.79 -11.22
C ASP A 286 -10.01 -26.06 -11.82
N HIS A 287 -9.90 -26.19 -13.14
CA HIS A 287 -8.63 -26.46 -13.82
C HIS A 287 -8.51 -25.73 -15.17
N MET A 288 -7.28 -25.50 -15.61
CA MET A 288 -6.93 -24.99 -16.93
C MET A 288 -5.86 -25.83 -17.64
N ARG A 289 -5.84 -25.75 -18.98
CA ARG A 289 -4.74 -26.22 -19.83
C ARG A 289 -4.19 -25.06 -20.67
N LEU A 290 -2.89 -25.10 -20.96
CA LEU A 290 -2.21 -24.09 -21.78
C LEU A 290 -1.77 -24.68 -23.11
N ALA A 291 -1.93 -23.90 -24.17
CA ALA A 291 -1.41 -24.20 -25.50
C ALA A 291 -0.97 -22.92 -26.22
N LEU A 292 -0.01 -23.00 -27.14
CA LEU A 292 0.32 -21.90 -28.06
C LEU A 292 -0.17 -22.27 -29.45
N ARG A 293 -1.12 -21.51 -29.97
CA ARG A 293 -1.58 -21.64 -31.36
C ARG A 293 -0.64 -20.86 -32.26
N VAL A 294 -0.04 -21.53 -33.25
CA VAL A 294 0.91 -20.92 -34.20
C VAL A 294 0.41 -21.11 -35.63
N SER A 295 0.41 -20.03 -36.42
CA SER A 295 0.11 -20.02 -37.86
C SER A 295 1.00 -19.05 -38.62
N GLY A 296 0.98 -19.15 -39.95
CA GLY A 296 1.76 -18.30 -40.85
C GLY A 296 3.20 -18.78 -41.10
N SER A 297 4.02 -17.92 -41.70
CA SER A 297 5.39 -18.28 -42.13
C SER A 297 6.41 -17.25 -41.64
N GLY A 298 7.49 -17.72 -41.04
CA GLY A 298 8.56 -16.89 -40.48
C GLY A 298 9.15 -17.49 -39.21
N THR A 299 9.74 -16.66 -38.37
CA THR A 299 10.35 -17.08 -37.11
C THR A 299 9.70 -16.42 -35.90
N PHE A 300 9.72 -17.10 -34.77
CA PHE A 300 9.32 -16.54 -33.49
C PHE A 300 10.10 -17.19 -32.33
N ASN A 301 10.17 -16.48 -31.22
CA ASN A 301 10.59 -17.04 -29.94
C ASN A 301 9.57 -16.64 -28.86
N VAL A 302 9.44 -17.48 -27.84
CA VAL A 302 8.71 -17.14 -26.63
C VAL A 302 9.75 -16.88 -25.55
N GLU A 303 9.69 -15.67 -24.99
CA GLU A 303 10.59 -15.26 -23.93
C GLU A 303 10.01 -15.68 -22.58
N GLU A 304 8.74 -15.35 -22.31
CA GLU A 304 8.09 -15.62 -21.03
C GLU A 304 6.58 -15.86 -21.18
N ILE A 305 6.05 -16.78 -20.38
CA ILE A 305 4.62 -16.94 -20.10
C ILE A 305 4.46 -16.94 -18.59
N ILE A 306 3.74 -15.96 -18.08
CA ILE A 306 3.51 -15.76 -16.64
C ILE A 306 2.02 -15.67 -16.39
N ILE A 307 1.52 -16.46 -15.44
CA ILE A 307 0.12 -16.41 -14.99
C ILE A 307 0.12 -16.27 -13.48
N ASN A 308 -0.48 -15.20 -12.92
CA ASN A 308 -0.48 -14.88 -11.48
C ASN A 308 0.92 -14.91 -10.84
N ASN A 309 1.90 -14.31 -11.53
CA ASN A 309 3.32 -14.33 -11.18
C ASN A 309 3.96 -15.74 -11.14
N GLU A 310 3.28 -16.76 -11.63
CA GLU A 310 3.84 -18.10 -11.82
C GLU A 310 4.38 -18.27 -13.24
N ILE A 311 5.58 -18.81 -13.37
CA ILE A 311 6.28 -18.91 -14.65
C ILE A 311 6.01 -20.27 -15.30
N TYR A 312 5.32 -20.25 -16.44
CA TYR A 312 4.98 -21.42 -17.26
C TYR A 312 5.89 -21.57 -18.50
N TRP A 313 6.59 -20.50 -18.89
CA TRP A 313 7.64 -20.53 -19.91
C TRP A 313 8.77 -19.57 -19.52
N TRP A 314 10.01 -20.05 -19.59
CA TRP A 314 11.20 -19.32 -19.14
C TRP A 314 12.29 -19.37 -20.20
N GLY A 315 12.55 -18.30 -20.95
CA GLY A 315 13.51 -18.32 -22.06
C GLY A 315 15.00 -18.27 -21.70
N GLN A 316 15.38 -18.19 -20.41
CA GLN A 316 16.77 -18.01 -19.97
C GLN A 316 17.39 -19.29 -19.37
N GLU A 317 18.72 -19.44 -19.49
CA GLU A 317 19.46 -20.50 -18.80
C GLU A 317 19.38 -20.36 -17.27
N LEU A 318 19.18 -21.48 -16.59
CA LEU A 318 19.22 -21.54 -15.12
C LEU A 318 20.66 -21.38 -14.62
N PRO A 319 20.88 -20.64 -13.52
CA PRO A 319 22.19 -20.55 -12.93
C PRO A 319 22.64 -21.91 -12.37
N GLN A 320 23.95 -22.18 -12.41
CA GLN A 320 24.54 -23.32 -11.69
C GLN A 320 24.31 -23.12 -10.19
N SER A 321 23.84 -24.17 -9.50
CA SER A 321 23.58 -24.12 -8.05
C SER A 321 24.86 -23.79 -7.29
N LYS A 322 24.77 -22.80 -6.39
CA LYS A 322 25.82 -22.52 -5.40
C LYS A 322 25.73 -23.54 -4.26
N LYS A 323 26.87 -23.86 -3.64
CA LYS A 323 26.87 -24.70 -2.42
C LYS A 323 26.08 -23.96 -1.33
N HIS A 324 25.00 -24.58 -0.85
CA HIS A 324 24.19 -24.04 0.24
C HIS A 324 25.00 -23.94 1.54
N ILE A 325 24.78 -22.87 2.31
CA ILE A 325 25.47 -22.64 3.59
C ILE A 325 24.65 -23.32 4.68
N GLU A 326 25.13 -24.47 5.14
CA GLU A 326 24.53 -25.18 6.27
C GLU A 326 24.99 -24.55 7.59
N ILE A 327 24.03 -24.29 8.47
CA ILE A 327 24.26 -23.70 9.79
C ILE A 327 23.64 -24.60 10.84
N GLU A 328 24.45 -25.03 11.79
CA GLU A 328 23.94 -25.72 12.98
C GLU A 328 23.30 -24.70 13.92
N CYS A 329 21.99 -24.80 14.12
CA CYS A 329 21.20 -23.89 14.94
C CYS A 329 20.05 -24.61 15.66
N GLN A 330 19.48 -23.98 16.69
CA GLN A 330 18.39 -24.55 17.46
C GLN A 330 17.06 -24.61 16.70
N LYS A 331 16.73 -23.52 15.98
CA LYS A 331 15.49 -23.40 15.20
C LYS A 331 15.83 -22.97 13.78
N SER A 332 15.25 -23.61 12.78
CA SER A 332 15.43 -23.26 11.37
C SER A 332 14.09 -23.34 10.66
N TYR A 333 13.78 -22.30 9.90
CA TYR A 333 12.51 -22.14 9.18
C TYR A 333 12.79 -21.94 7.69
N ARG A 334 12.31 -22.86 6.86
CA ARG A 334 12.45 -22.73 5.41
C ARG A 334 11.40 -21.77 4.85
N LEU A 335 11.83 -20.94 3.90
CA LEU A 335 10.98 -19.97 3.23
C LEU A 335 10.68 -20.45 1.81
N THR A 336 9.47 -20.98 1.60
CA THR A 336 8.95 -21.50 0.33
C THR A 336 7.96 -20.52 -0.30
N ASN A 337 7.36 -20.90 -1.44
CA ASN A 337 6.28 -20.14 -2.06
C ASN A 337 5.01 -20.03 -1.18
N GLU A 338 4.81 -20.94 -0.23
CA GLU A 338 3.65 -20.94 0.68
C GLU A 338 3.91 -20.06 1.90
N THR A 339 5.16 -20.02 2.38
CA THR A 339 5.53 -19.30 3.61
C THR A 339 6.04 -17.88 3.38
N LEU A 340 6.27 -17.49 2.12
CA LEU A 340 6.53 -16.11 1.72
C LEU A 340 5.26 -15.50 1.16
N ILE A 341 4.64 -14.60 1.90
CA ILE A 341 3.38 -13.97 1.53
C ILE A 341 3.64 -12.69 0.76
N GLY A 342 2.86 -12.50 -0.31
CA GLY A 342 2.83 -11.27 -1.08
C GLY A 342 3.69 -11.27 -2.34
N TRP A 343 4.17 -12.42 -2.85
CA TRP A 343 4.78 -12.50 -4.18
C TRP A 343 3.75 -12.70 -5.30
N LYS A 344 2.58 -13.30 -5.01
CA LYS A 344 1.44 -13.48 -5.94
C LYS A 344 0.69 -12.18 -6.28
N ARG A 345 1.38 -11.04 -6.32
CA ARG A 345 0.78 -9.74 -6.68
C ARG A 345 0.53 -9.69 -8.18
N GLN A 346 -0.52 -9.03 -8.65
CA GLN A 346 -0.77 -8.83 -10.09
C GLN A 346 0.13 -7.72 -10.69
N ASP A 347 1.43 -7.73 -10.40
CA ASP A 347 2.39 -6.70 -10.81
C ASP A 347 3.64 -7.22 -11.53
N ASP A 348 3.85 -8.56 -11.63
CA ASP A 348 5.01 -9.21 -12.27
C ASP A 348 6.37 -8.78 -11.69
N LYS A 349 6.41 -8.20 -10.48
CA LYS A 349 7.68 -7.76 -9.87
C LYS A 349 8.48 -8.91 -9.27
N ILE A 350 7.78 -9.88 -8.69
CA ILE A 350 8.36 -11.09 -8.10
C ILE A 350 7.59 -12.29 -8.64
N ASN A 351 8.28 -13.11 -9.43
CA ASN A 351 7.71 -14.29 -10.05
C ASN A 351 8.29 -15.56 -9.45
N TYR A 352 7.59 -16.68 -9.57
CA TYR A 352 8.02 -17.96 -9.02
C TYR A 352 7.83 -19.10 -10.04
N SER A 353 8.76 -20.06 -10.06
CA SER A 353 8.63 -21.28 -10.86
C SER A 353 8.54 -22.52 -9.96
N PHE A 354 7.37 -23.16 -9.93
CA PHE A 354 7.16 -24.42 -9.19
C PHE A 354 8.07 -25.54 -9.65
N LYS A 355 8.32 -25.61 -10.96
CA LYS A 355 9.17 -26.64 -11.55
C LYS A 355 10.62 -26.57 -11.05
N TYR A 356 11.10 -25.37 -10.74
CA TYR A 356 12.49 -25.12 -10.37
C TYR A 356 12.70 -24.70 -8.92
N ASP A 357 11.62 -24.48 -8.17
CA ASP A 357 11.63 -23.96 -6.80
C ASP A 357 12.52 -22.69 -6.69
N ILE A 358 12.23 -21.69 -7.53
CA ILE A 358 13.04 -20.47 -7.65
C ILE A 358 12.18 -19.24 -7.86
N PHE A 359 12.57 -18.15 -7.20
CA PHE A 359 12.00 -16.82 -7.40
C PHE A 359 12.84 -16.01 -8.39
N HIS A 360 12.15 -15.17 -9.16
CA HIS A 360 12.69 -14.22 -10.11
C HIS A 360 12.23 -12.81 -9.76
N SER A 361 13.16 -11.96 -9.35
CA SER A 361 12.91 -10.53 -9.16
C SER A 361 13.14 -9.79 -10.48
N LYS A 362 12.15 -8.99 -10.88
CA LYS A 362 12.21 -8.05 -12.02
C LYS A 362 12.33 -6.59 -11.59
N LEU A 363 12.75 -6.34 -10.35
CA LEU A 363 12.87 -4.99 -9.79
C LEU A 363 14.00 -4.21 -10.46
N LYS A 364 13.71 -2.96 -10.86
CA LYS A 364 14.66 -2.05 -11.52
C LYS A 364 15.00 -0.86 -10.64
N GLY A 365 16.21 -0.32 -10.76
CA GLY A 365 16.63 0.90 -10.06
C GLY A 365 16.43 0.80 -8.54
N ASN A 366 15.67 1.74 -7.98
CA ASN A 366 15.37 1.84 -6.55
C ASN A 366 14.13 1.03 -6.13
N GLN A 367 13.57 0.20 -7.01
CA GLN A 367 12.41 -0.61 -6.66
C GLN A 367 12.75 -1.67 -5.60
N PHE A 368 11.82 -1.89 -4.68
CA PHE A 368 11.92 -2.90 -3.63
C PHE A 368 10.57 -3.58 -3.40
N VAL A 369 10.60 -4.79 -2.85
CA VAL A 369 9.42 -5.53 -2.37
C VAL A 369 9.73 -6.11 -1.00
N HIS A 370 8.78 -5.99 -0.07
CA HIS A 370 8.77 -6.76 1.18
C HIS A 370 7.79 -7.93 1.05
N LEU A 371 8.27 -9.12 1.39
CA LEU A 371 7.51 -10.36 1.47
C LEU A 371 7.38 -10.76 2.94
N THR A 372 6.16 -10.99 3.41
CA THR A 372 5.93 -11.36 4.81
C THR A 372 6.28 -12.83 5.01
N CYS A 373 7.10 -13.14 6.01
CA CYS A 373 7.38 -14.51 6.37
C CYS A 373 6.29 -15.01 7.32
N ILE A 374 5.82 -16.23 7.10
CA ILE A 374 5.01 -17.01 8.05
C ILE A 374 5.72 -18.35 8.30
N ASN A 375 5.48 -18.99 9.45
CA ASN A 375 5.95 -20.36 9.67
C ASN A 375 4.89 -21.38 9.25
N GLU A 376 5.21 -22.68 9.32
CA GLU A 376 4.31 -23.78 8.91
C GLU A 376 2.96 -23.81 9.66
N ASN A 377 2.91 -23.25 10.88
CA ASN A 377 1.69 -23.14 11.68
C ASN A 377 0.98 -21.80 11.51
N ASN A 378 1.45 -20.94 10.59
CA ASN A 378 0.96 -19.59 10.39
C ASN A 378 1.07 -18.70 11.65
N THR A 379 2.05 -18.99 12.51
CA THR A 379 2.29 -18.27 13.78
C THR A 379 3.57 -17.42 13.72
N GLU A 380 3.77 -16.64 14.78
CA GLU A 380 4.96 -15.79 14.99
C GLU A 380 6.23 -16.64 15.17
N PHE A 381 7.40 -16.08 14.86
CA PHE A 381 8.65 -16.85 14.85
C PHE A 381 9.36 -16.91 16.20
N ILE A 382 9.36 -15.80 16.95
CA ILE A 382 10.02 -15.73 18.27
C ILE A 382 9.08 -15.05 19.27
N THR A 383 8.97 -15.64 20.45
CA THR A 383 8.44 -15.00 21.66
C THR A 383 9.64 -14.67 22.57
N PRO A 384 10.07 -13.39 22.67
CA PRO A 384 11.28 -13.05 23.40
C PRO A 384 11.21 -13.40 24.90
N GLU A 385 12.25 -14.07 25.39
CA GLU A 385 12.42 -14.40 26.80
C GLU A 385 13.38 -13.43 27.50
N LYS A 386 13.10 -13.15 28.78
CA LYS A 386 13.90 -12.22 29.57
C LYS A 386 15.29 -12.80 29.84
N GLY A 387 16.32 -12.06 29.43
CA GLY A 387 17.71 -12.45 29.68
C GLY A 387 18.28 -13.39 28.63
N MET A 388 17.61 -13.52 27.48
CA MET A 388 18.09 -14.26 26.32
C MET A 388 18.59 -13.31 25.22
N SER A 389 19.53 -13.81 24.43
CA SER A 389 20.01 -13.24 23.17
C SER A 389 19.71 -14.21 22.03
N TYR A 390 19.52 -13.66 20.84
CA TYR A 390 19.07 -14.39 19.66
C TYR A 390 20.02 -14.13 18.51
N THR A 391 20.76 -15.14 18.05
CA THR A 391 21.52 -15.07 16.80
C THR A 391 20.58 -15.42 15.66
N ILE A 392 20.32 -14.48 14.76
CA ILE A 392 19.48 -14.69 13.57
C ILE A 392 20.39 -14.71 12.35
N HIS A 393 20.33 -15.81 11.60
CA HIS A 393 21.17 -16.05 10.42
C HIS A 393 20.31 -16.55 9.25
N PRO A 394 19.76 -15.65 8.41
CA PRO A 394 19.10 -16.04 7.20
C PRO A 394 20.10 -16.59 6.18
N THR A 395 19.82 -17.71 5.53
CA THR A 395 20.67 -18.30 4.47
C THR A 395 19.91 -18.41 3.16
N GLY A 396 20.61 -18.38 2.04
CA GLY A 396 19.96 -18.49 0.72
C GLY A 396 20.89 -18.37 -0.47
N GLU A 397 20.47 -18.96 -1.58
CA GLU A 397 21.17 -18.84 -2.86
C GLU A 397 20.68 -17.61 -3.62
N ILE A 398 21.54 -16.61 -3.79
CA ILE A 398 21.23 -15.35 -4.46
C ILE A 398 22.11 -15.19 -5.71
N TYR A 399 21.51 -14.78 -6.82
CA TYR A 399 22.15 -14.71 -8.14
C TYR A 399 21.91 -13.36 -8.83
N ARG A 400 22.85 -13.00 -9.71
CA ARG A 400 22.87 -11.74 -10.48
C ARG A 400 22.86 -10.52 -9.54
N ASP A 401 22.09 -9.49 -9.85
CA ASP A 401 22.10 -8.21 -9.13
C ASP A 401 21.06 -8.15 -8.00
N THR A 402 20.31 -9.23 -7.76
CA THR A 402 19.35 -9.28 -6.66
C THR A 402 20.05 -9.21 -5.32
N LYS A 403 19.50 -8.40 -4.43
CA LYS A 403 19.86 -8.31 -3.02
C LYS A 403 18.66 -8.72 -2.18
N VAL A 404 18.91 -9.59 -1.21
CA VAL A 404 17.90 -10.09 -0.29
C VAL A 404 18.39 -9.87 1.14
N SER A 405 17.56 -9.28 1.98
CA SER A 405 17.80 -9.11 3.41
C SER A 405 16.55 -9.45 4.22
N LEU A 406 16.73 -9.77 5.49
CA LEU A 406 15.66 -10.07 6.44
C LEU A 406 15.46 -8.87 7.37
N LEU A 407 14.30 -8.25 7.33
CA LEU A 407 13.90 -7.24 8.32
C LEU A 407 13.30 -7.95 9.54
N VAL A 408 13.77 -7.58 10.72
CA VAL A 408 13.32 -8.10 12.01
C VAL A 408 12.33 -7.10 12.62
N ILE A 409 11.09 -7.51 12.83
CA ILE A 409 9.99 -6.65 13.29
C ILE A 409 9.54 -7.10 14.68
N GLY A 410 9.50 -6.17 15.64
CA GLY A 410 8.94 -6.40 16.97
C GLY A 410 7.51 -5.89 17.08
N ILE A 411 6.65 -6.67 17.72
CA ILE A 411 5.25 -6.32 17.97
C ILE A 411 5.06 -5.99 19.45
N ARG A 412 4.43 -4.85 19.73
CA ARG A 412 4.08 -4.36 21.07
C ARG A 412 2.66 -3.84 21.09
N GLU A 413 1.78 -4.43 21.90
CA GLU A 413 0.40 -3.94 22.13
C GLU A 413 -0.37 -3.63 20.82
N GLY A 414 -0.11 -4.41 19.75
CA GLY A 414 -0.71 -4.23 18.42
C GLY A 414 0.03 -3.28 17.47
N THR A 415 1.11 -2.64 17.91
CA THR A 415 1.99 -1.78 17.08
C THR A 415 3.26 -2.53 16.67
N SER A 416 3.72 -2.33 15.43
CA SER A 416 4.94 -2.92 14.90
C SER A 416 6.09 -1.91 14.88
N LYS A 417 7.32 -2.39 15.10
CA LYS A 417 8.54 -1.59 15.03
C LYS A 417 9.65 -2.40 14.40
N ILE A 418 10.36 -1.83 13.42
CA ILE A 418 11.53 -2.50 12.86
C ILE A 418 12.67 -2.43 13.88
N ILE A 419 13.24 -3.58 14.20
CA ILE A 419 14.32 -3.76 15.17
C ILE A 419 15.68 -3.75 14.46
N GLY A 420 15.76 -4.34 13.27
CA GLY A 420 17.00 -4.38 12.49
C GLY A 420 16.87 -5.07 11.14
N GLU A 421 17.99 -5.12 10.43
CA GLU A 421 18.13 -5.77 9.12
C GLU A 421 19.29 -6.77 9.17
N VAL A 422 19.07 -7.98 8.66
CA VAL A 422 20.07 -9.05 8.55
C VAL A 422 20.25 -9.38 7.07
N PRO A 423 21.41 -9.09 6.46
CA PRO A 423 21.72 -9.56 5.11
C PRO A 423 21.68 -11.09 5.04
N PHE A 424 21.20 -11.65 3.94
CA PHE A 424 21.25 -13.09 3.74
C PHE A 424 22.70 -13.58 3.67
N ASN A 425 22.94 -14.74 4.28
CA ASN A 425 24.24 -15.37 4.50
C ASN A 425 25.16 -14.65 5.50
N GLU A 426 24.59 -13.77 6.34
CA GLU A 426 25.24 -13.19 7.52
C GLU A 426 24.43 -13.53 8.79
N GLY A 427 25.11 -13.65 9.93
CA GLY A 427 24.47 -13.80 11.25
C GLY A 427 24.55 -12.50 12.04
N VAL A 428 23.46 -12.12 12.71
CA VAL A 428 23.40 -10.94 13.58
C VAL A 428 22.71 -11.30 14.89
N ASP A 429 23.29 -10.84 16.00
CA ASP A 429 22.78 -11.06 17.34
C ASP A 429 21.80 -9.95 17.76
N PHE A 430 20.71 -10.35 18.41
CA PHE A 430 19.66 -9.47 18.90
C PHE A 430 19.37 -9.69 20.39
N VAL A 431 19.10 -8.61 21.10
CA VAL A 431 18.48 -8.63 22.44
C VAL A 431 17.24 -7.76 22.37
N PHE A 432 16.07 -8.35 22.60
CA PHE A 432 14.80 -7.67 22.45
C PHE A 432 14.38 -6.94 23.74
N GLU A 433 13.67 -5.83 23.59
CA GLU A 433 13.10 -5.06 24.71
C GLU A 433 12.00 -5.88 25.43
N LYS A 434 11.82 -5.67 26.74
CA LYS A 434 10.84 -6.43 27.57
C LYS A 434 9.37 -6.24 27.18
N ASN A 435 9.06 -5.18 26.45
CA ASN A 435 7.72 -4.81 26.01
C ASN A 435 7.38 -5.39 24.62
N ILE A 436 8.31 -6.11 23.98
CA ILE A 436 8.06 -6.79 22.71
C ILE A 436 7.47 -8.17 23.02
N ASN A 437 6.23 -8.39 22.60
CA ASN A 437 5.52 -9.64 22.83
C ASN A 437 5.94 -10.73 21.84
N SER A 438 6.30 -10.34 20.62
CA SER A 438 6.63 -11.26 19.54
C SER A 438 7.47 -10.63 18.43
N ILE A 439 8.11 -11.49 17.64
CA ILE A 439 8.94 -11.13 16.48
C ILE A 439 8.40 -11.78 15.21
N MET A 440 8.29 -10.97 14.16
CA MET A 440 8.01 -11.41 12.80
C MET A 440 9.13 -10.97 11.85
N PHE A 441 9.15 -11.56 10.65
CA PHE A 441 10.17 -11.28 9.64
C PHE A 441 9.57 -10.85 8.31
N LEU A 442 10.23 -9.92 7.64
CA LEU A 442 9.97 -9.59 6.23
C LEU A 442 11.24 -9.85 5.41
N VAL A 443 11.10 -10.54 4.28
CA VAL A 443 12.16 -10.61 3.28
C VAL A 443 12.07 -9.36 2.40
N ARG A 444 13.12 -8.54 2.42
CA ARG A 444 13.30 -7.37 1.56
C ARG A 444 14.08 -7.77 0.32
N VAL A 445 13.48 -7.61 -0.85
CA VAL A 445 14.07 -7.93 -2.15
C VAL A 445 14.30 -6.65 -2.94
N MET A 446 15.47 -6.52 -3.55
CA MET A 446 15.87 -5.41 -4.43
C MET A 446 16.65 -5.95 -5.63
N GLY A 447 16.59 -5.25 -6.77
CA GLY A 447 17.39 -5.57 -7.96
C GLY A 447 16.96 -6.82 -8.72
N GLN A 448 17.35 -6.90 -9.99
CA GLN A 448 16.92 -7.94 -10.91
C GLN A 448 17.79 -9.20 -10.82
N GLY A 449 17.16 -10.37 -10.76
CA GLY A 449 17.89 -11.63 -10.60
C GLY A 449 17.08 -12.70 -9.89
N LEU A 450 17.78 -13.72 -9.38
CA LEU A 450 17.17 -14.97 -8.95
C LEU A 450 17.55 -15.30 -7.51
N TYR A 451 16.63 -15.94 -6.79
CA TYR A 451 16.91 -16.43 -5.44
C TYR A 451 16.09 -17.69 -5.10
N LYS A 452 16.68 -18.59 -4.31
CA LYS A 452 16.03 -19.82 -3.82
C LYS A 452 16.69 -20.37 -2.57
N ASN A 453 16.13 -21.46 -2.02
CA ASN A 453 16.62 -22.15 -0.83
C ASN A 453 16.81 -21.18 0.34
N LEU A 454 15.82 -20.31 0.56
CA LEU A 454 15.85 -19.32 1.63
C LEU A 454 15.49 -19.98 2.96
N GLU A 455 16.24 -19.69 4.02
CA GLU A 455 15.96 -20.19 5.37
C GLU A 455 16.25 -19.09 6.41
N ILE A 456 15.59 -19.17 7.57
CA ILE A 456 15.87 -18.34 8.75
C ILE A 456 16.35 -19.26 9.86
N ASN A 457 17.62 -19.14 10.21
CA ASN A 457 18.24 -19.92 11.28
C ASN A 457 18.34 -19.07 12.55
N ILE A 458 17.94 -19.62 13.70
CA ILE A 458 17.85 -18.92 14.97
C ILE A 458 18.50 -19.77 16.07
N ASP A 459 19.37 -19.15 16.84
CA ASP A 459 20.01 -19.74 18.01
C ASP A 459 19.77 -18.85 19.23
N GLU A 460 19.28 -19.44 20.32
CA GLU A 460 18.91 -18.72 21.53
C GLU A 460 19.92 -19.02 22.63
N LYS A 461 20.51 -17.97 23.21
CA LYS A 461 21.54 -18.10 24.26
C LYS A 461 21.22 -17.23 25.46
N PRO A 462 21.33 -17.74 26.69
CA PRO A 462 21.31 -16.89 27.88
C PRO A 462 22.37 -15.80 27.77
N ILE A 463 22.01 -14.57 28.11
CA ILE A 463 22.97 -13.47 28.21
C ILE A 463 23.90 -13.79 29.38
N GLU A 464 25.17 -14.03 29.08
CA GLU A 464 26.18 -14.30 30.11
C GLU A 464 26.49 -13.03 30.91
N VAL A 465 26.34 -13.14 32.23
CA VAL A 465 26.80 -12.11 33.17
C VAL A 465 28.28 -12.35 33.40
N THR A 466 29.13 -11.53 32.77
CA THR A 466 30.60 -11.67 32.82
C THR A 466 31.17 -11.23 34.17
N ASN A 467 30.47 -10.33 34.86
CA ASN A 467 30.83 -9.90 36.21
C ASN A 467 29.58 -9.43 36.98
N SER A 468 29.56 -9.57 38.30
CA SER A 468 28.48 -9.01 39.11
C SER A 468 28.97 -8.57 40.49
N MET A 469 28.33 -7.56 41.03
CA MET A 469 28.64 -6.99 42.33
C MET A 469 27.35 -6.69 43.09
N LYS A 470 27.27 -7.15 44.34
CA LYS A 470 26.31 -6.61 45.32
C LYS A 470 27.05 -5.61 46.21
N LEU A 471 26.53 -4.40 46.34
CA LEU A 471 27.13 -3.39 47.19
C LEU A 471 26.90 -3.76 48.65
N ASP A 472 27.95 -3.60 49.46
CA ASP A 472 27.84 -3.64 50.92
C ASP A 472 26.99 -2.45 51.41
N LEU A 473 25.88 -2.75 52.08
CA LEU A 473 24.94 -1.74 52.59
C LEU A 473 25.20 -1.37 54.05
N SER A 474 26.32 -1.78 54.63
CA SER A 474 26.72 -1.31 55.95
C SER A 474 27.02 0.19 55.94
N ASN A 475 26.45 0.94 56.86
CA ASN A 475 26.63 2.40 56.98
C ASN A 475 28.11 2.84 57.11
N ILE A 476 29.02 1.93 57.45
CA ILE A 476 30.46 2.20 57.60
C ILE A 476 31.11 2.54 56.24
N VAL A 477 30.63 1.94 55.15
CA VAL A 477 31.16 2.15 53.79
C VAL A 477 30.41 3.22 53.01
N TRP A 478 29.44 3.90 53.62
CA TRP A 478 28.67 4.99 53.00
C TRP A 478 28.98 6.32 53.70
N HIS A 479 29.52 7.27 52.95
CA HIS A 479 30.07 8.51 53.50
C HIS A 479 29.22 9.72 53.11
N PRO A 480 28.41 10.28 54.02
CA PRO A 480 27.61 11.47 53.74
C PRO A 480 28.45 12.75 53.74
N THR A 481 28.12 13.71 52.87
CA THR A 481 28.74 15.04 52.83
C THR A 481 28.55 15.83 54.13
N SER A 482 27.46 15.57 54.88
CA SER A 482 27.19 16.18 56.18
C SER A 482 26.62 15.14 57.16
N LYS A 483 27.40 14.78 58.18
CA LYS A 483 26.94 13.93 59.29
C LYS A 483 25.89 14.60 60.18
N LYS A 484 25.73 15.92 60.08
CA LYS A 484 24.70 16.68 60.81
C LYS A 484 23.32 16.53 60.17
N ASN A 485 23.27 16.49 58.83
CA ASN A 485 22.02 16.47 58.06
C ASN A 485 21.62 15.07 57.59
N ILE A 486 22.55 14.11 57.60
CA ILE A 486 22.32 12.73 57.17
C ILE A 486 22.86 11.81 58.27
N LYS A 487 21.98 11.04 58.88
CA LYS A 487 22.34 9.98 59.83
C LYS A 487 22.09 8.63 59.17
N LEU A 488 23.12 7.79 59.10
CA LEU A 488 23.03 6.46 58.48
C LEU A 488 23.17 5.35 59.52
N THR A 489 22.33 4.33 59.41
CA THR A 489 22.32 3.13 60.25
C THR A 489 22.29 1.88 59.36
N SER A 490 22.78 0.76 59.90
CA SER A 490 22.68 -0.55 59.26
C SER A 490 21.58 -1.35 59.94
N GLU A 491 20.62 -1.88 59.18
CA GLU A 491 19.53 -2.70 59.69
C GLU A 491 19.36 -3.95 58.83
N ASN A 492 19.58 -5.16 59.36
CA ASN A 492 19.35 -6.43 58.66
C ASN A 492 19.87 -6.47 57.20
N ASN A 493 21.15 -6.10 56.99
CA ASN A 493 21.79 -5.98 55.67
C ASN A 493 21.23 -4.90 54.73
N SER A 494 20.45 -3.95 55.25
CA SER A 494 19.97 -2.75 54.54
C SER A 494 20.66 -1.48 55.06
N LEU A 495 20.80 -0.48 54.18
CA LEU A 495 21.23 0.87 54.56
C LEU A 495 20.00 1.71 54.87
N ALA A 496 19.83 2.12 56.12
CA ALA A 496 18.80 3.06 56.53
C ALA A 496 19.40 4.46 56.75
N GLY A 497 18.63 5.50 56.44
CA GLY A 497 19.08 6.87 56.61
C GLY A 497 17.95 7.83 56.98
N ASN A 498 18.20 8.66 57.98
CA ASN A 498 17.35 9.79 58.33
C ASN A 498 17.98 11.08 57.78
N ILE A 499 17.24 11.81 56.95
CA ILE A 499 17.69 13.07 56.36
C ILE A 499 16.89 14.24 56.89
N ASN A 500 17.59 15.35 57.12
CA ASN A 500 17.00 16.63 57.46
C ASN A 500 17.74 17.73 56.68
N ILE A 501 17.31 17.94 55.44
CA ILE A 501 17.93 18.86 54.49
C ILE A 501 16.94 19.99 54.18
N PRO A 502 17.34 21.27 54.30
CA PRO A 502 16.48 22.40 53.96
C PRO A 502 16.01 22.39 52.49
N ASP A 503 14.82 22.92 52.25
CA ASP A 503 14.23 22.99 50.90
C ASP A 503 15.15 23.71 49.90
N GLY A 504 15.16 23.21 48.66
CA GLY A 504 16.04 23.70 47.59
C GLY A 504 17.50 23.24 47.68
N LYS A 505 17.91 22.53 48.74
CA LYS A 505 19.26 21.95 48.87
C LYS A 505 19.24 20.43 48.69
N HIS A 506 20.37 19.89 48.24
CA HIS A 506 20.61 18.45 48.16
C HIS A 506 22.02 18.15 48.64
N LEU A 507 22.21 16.96 49.18
CA LEU A 507 23.49 16.45 49.64
C LEU A 507 23.80 15.10 48.98
N TYR A 508 24.99 14.59 49.23
CA TYR A 508 25.45 13.34 48.65
C TYR A 508 25.94 12.36 49.72
N ILE A 509 25.78 11.08 49.41
CA ILE A 509 26.36 9.96 50.17
C ILE A 509 27.19 9.16 49.17
N ALA A 510 28.50 9.07 49.37
CA ALA A 510 29.39 8.35 48.46
C ALA A 510 29.69 6.93 48.98
N TYR A 511 29.72 5.95 48.09
CA TYR A 511 30.06 4.57 48.41
C TYR A 511 31.57 4.35 48.39
N LYS A 512 32.14 3.83 49.49
CA LYS A 512 33.57 3.53 49.70
C LYS A 512 34.55 4.68 49.41
N GLU A 513 34.04 5.92 49.40
CA GLU A 513 34.83 7.12 49.14
C GLU A 513 34.57 8.16 50.23
N ASN A 514 35.61 8.53 50.97
CA ASN A 514 35.52 9.52 52.05
C ASN A 514 35.36 10.96 51.54
N ASN A 515 35.40 11.18 50.23
CA ASN A 515 35.23 12.48 49.61
C ASN A 515 34.02 12.49 48.67
N THR A 516 33.20 13.53 48.76
CA THR A 516 32.07 13.77 47.84
C THR A 516 32.44 14.80 46.76
N SER A 517 33.74 15.09 46.61
CA SER A 517 34.24 15.99 45.56
C SER A 517 34.30 15.25 44.24
N PHE A 518 33.28 15.46 43.44
CA PHE A 518 33.08 14.63 42.27
C PHE A 518 34.07 14.81 41.13
N GLY A 519 34.91 15.84 41.19
CA GLY A 519 36.01 16.08 40.25
C GLY A 519 37.29 15.28 40.52
N LYS A 520 37.42 14.63 41.68
CA LYS A 520 38.56 13.76 42.00
C LYS A 520 38.29 12.32 41.57
N LEU A 521 39.33 11.62 41.11
CA LEU A 521 39.27 10.19 40.79
C LEU A 521 38.95 9.39 42.08
N PRO A 522 38.07 8.37 42.03
CA PRO A 522 37.89 7.47 43.15
C PRO A 522 39.21 6.78 43.51
N THR A 523 39.43 6.58 44.80
CA THR A 523 40.59 5.84 45.34
C THR A 523 40.34 4.34 45.40
N THR A 524 39.07 3.95 45.50
CA THR A 524 38.59 2.58 45.50
C THR A 524 38.07 2.21 44.11
N LEU A 525 38.71 1.24 43.47
CA LEU A 525 38.18 0.63 42.25
C LEU A 525 37.06 -0.35 42.63
N LEU A 526 35.82 -0.04 42.23
CA LEU A 526 34.70 -0.96 42.44
C LEU A 526 34.80 -2.16 41.51
N MET A 527 34.80 -1.91 40.19
CA MET A 527 35.03 -2.91 39.16
C MET A 527 35.71 -2.25 37.95
N SER A 528 36.47 -3.03 37.20
CA SER A 528 37.08 -2.58 35.94
C SER A 528 36.00 -2.37 34.88
N VAL A 529 35.97 -1.21 34.23
CA VAL A 529 35.00 -0.95 33.15
C VAL A 529 35.53 -1.51 31.84
N GLN A 530 34.91 -2.59 31.37
CA GLN A 530 35.17 -3.16 30.06
C GLN A 530 34.55 -2.32 28.93
N LYS A 531 35.34 -2.09 27.88
CA LYS A 531 34.90 -1.36 26.69
C LYS A 531 33.91 -2.21 25.89
N GLY A 532 32.74 -1.66 25.59
CA GLY A 532 31.71 -2.37 24.82
C GLY A 532 30.83 -3.31 25.65
N TYR A 533 30.81 -3.17 26.97
CA TYR A 533 29.92 -3.89 27.88
C TYR A 533 28.80 -2.99 28.40
N GLU A 534 27.69 -3.60 28.80
CA GLU A 534 26.58 -2.94 29.50
C GLU A 534 26.55 -3.31 30.98
N TYR A 535 26.08 -2.37 31.79
CA TYR A 535 26.02 -2.51 33.24
C TYR A 535 24.59 -2.26 33.71
N GLU A 536 23.98 -3.28 34.31
CA GLU A 536 22.64 -3.24 34.87
C GLU A 536 22.70 -2.94 36.38
N PHE A 537 22.19 -1.79 36.78
CA PHE A 537 22.10 -1.35 38.17
C PHE A 537 20.69 -1.59 38.71
N SER A 538 20.54 -2.46 39.71
CA SER A 538 19.27 -2.72 40.39
C SER A 538 19.30 -2.16 41.80
N VAL A 539 18.40 -1.21 42.10
CA VAL A 539 18.29 -0.56 43.41
C VAL A 539 16.89 -0.77 43.97
N GLN A 540 16.77 -1.46 45.09
CA GLN A 540 15.52 -1.57 45.85
C GLN A 540 15.57 -0.65 47.06
N SER A 541 14.67 0.31 47.13
CA SER A 541 14.65 1.32 48.19
C SER A 541 13.26 1.82 48.56
N GLN A 542 13.07 2.16 49.82
CA GLN A 542 11.86 2.79 50.35
C GLN A 542 12.23 4.18 50.87
N ALA A 543 11.35 5.17 50.68
CA ALA A 543 11.55 6.53 51.15
C ALA A 543 10.20 7.13 51.54
N ASN A 544 10.17 7.93 52.62
CA ASN A 544 8.95 8.60 53.08
C ASN A 544 8.55 9.74 52.12
N ASP A 545 7.26 10.11 52.13
CA ASP A 545 6.75 11.30 51.42
C ASP A 545 7.55 12.54 51.86
N GLY A 546 8.19 13.21 50.90
CA GLY A 546 9.10 14.33 51.15
C GLY A 546 10.59 14.03 51.06
N VAL A 547 11.00 12.76 50.86
CA VAL A 547 12.40 12.37 50.63
C VAL A 547 12.64 12.08 49.14
N ASN A 548 13.59 12.80 48.54
CA ASN A 548 14.08 12.52 47.19
C ASN A 548 15.42 11.78 47.27
N LEU A 549 15.39 10.47 47.00
CA LEU A 549 16.56 9.58 46.97
C LEU A 549 16.89 9.19 45.52
N LEU A 550 18.04 9.62 45.03
CA LEU A 550 18.45 9.41 43.65
C LEU A 550 19.86 8.78 43.59
N PRO A 551 19.97 7.46 43.31
CA PRO A 551 21.25 6.82 43.08
C PRO A 551 21.87 7.27 41.76
N MET A 552 23.20 7.35 41.71
CA MET A 552 23.94 7.89 40.57
C MET A 552 25.16 7.05 40.23
N PHE A 553 25.38 6.87 38.94
CA PHE A 553 26.63 6.40 38.34
C PHE A 553 27.49 7.60 37.95
N ILE A 554 28.77 7.57 38.29
CA ILE A 554 29.71 8.65 37.93
C ILE A 554 30.97 8.04 37.33
N GLY A 555 31.15 8.20 36.01
CA GLY A 555 32.24 7.64 35.22
C GLY A 555 33.41 8.60 34.97
N TYR A 556 34.60 8.03 34.89
CA TYR A 556 35.89 8.73 34.84
C TYR A 556 36.80 8.25 33.72
N SER A 557 37.57 9.19 33.18
CA SER A 557 38.68 8.93 32.26
C SER A 557 39.83 9.87 32.58
N ASN A 558 41.07 9.38 32.58
CA ASN A 558 42.29 10.18 32.74
C ASN A 558 42.19 11.25 33.86
N ASN A 559 41.75 10.83 35.05
CA ASN A 559 41.57 11.68 36.25
C ASN A 559 40.50 12.78 36.15
N LYS A 560 39.60 12.72 35.15
CA LYS A 560 38.46 13.64 35.03
C LYS A 560 37.14 12.88 35.05
N LYS A 561 36.15 13.48 35.71
CA LYS A 561 34.75 13.06 35.62
C LYS A 561 34.23 13.40 34.23
N ILE A 562 33.82 12.39 33.46
CA ILE A 562 33.35 12.57 32.08
C ILE A 562 31.91 12.14 31.85
N GLN A 563 31.32 11.36 32.77
CA GLN A 563 29.94 10.88 32.64
C GLN A 563 29.25 10.86 34.00
N VAL A 564 28.00 11.31 34.07
CA VAL A 564 27.14 11.19 35.25
C VAL A 564 25.75 10.77 34.77
N LEU A 565 25.25 9.65 35.30
CA LEU A 565 23.93 9.13 34.97
C LEU A 565 23.12 8.91 36.25
N GLN A 566 21.84 9.25 36.18
CA GLN A 566 20.89 8.98 37.26
C GLN A 566 20.36 7.56 37.12
N LEU A 567 20.29 6.82 38.22
CA LEU A 567 19.73 5.49 38.29
C LEU A 567 18.34 5.58 38.91
N LYS A 568 17.41 4.74 38.44
CA LYS A 568 16.03 4.75 38.92
C LYS A 568 15.88 3.87 40.17
N PRO A 569 15.39 4.40 41.31
CA PRO A 569 14.98 3.59 42.44
C PRO A 569 13.87 2.60 42.05
N ASN A 570 13.81 1.45 42.73
CA ASN A 570 12.78 0.40 42.56
C ASN A 570 12.62 -0.12 41.13
N SER A 571 13.66 0.01 40.33
CA SER A 571 13.72 -0.55 38.99
C SER A 571 15.18 -0.85 38.62
N SER A 572 15.36 -1.49 37.47
CA SER A 572 16.68 -1.77 36.93
C SER A 572 17.04 -0.71 35.88
N THR A 573 18.25 -0.15 35.98
CA THR A 573 18.79 0.82 35.02
C THR A 573 19.99 0.20 34.30
N LYS A 574 19.85 -0.08 33.00
CA LYS A 574 20.97 -0.49 32.14
C LYS A 574 21.69 0.75 31.62
N ILE A 575 23.02 0.76 31.68
CA ILE A 575 23.85 1.81 31.10
C ILE A 575 24.95 1.19 30.25
N LYS A 576 25.29 1.89 29.15
CA LYS A 576 26.51 1.66 28.38
C LYS A 576 27.45 2.83 28.67
N PRO A 577 28.51 2.65 29.48
CA PRO A 577 29.46 3.71 29.78
C PRO A 577 30.09 4.27 28.49
N LEU A 578 30.48 5.55 28.49
CA LEU A 578 31.22 6.12 27.35
C LEU A 578 32.51 5.30 27.11
N PRO A 579 32.97 5.12 25.86
CA PRO A 579 34.14 4.29 25.55
C PRO A 579 35.42 4.68 26.29
N GLU A 580 35.52 5.93 26.73
CA GLU A 580 36.66 6.48 27.47
C GLU A 580 36.57 6.24 28.98
N VAL A 581 35.41 5.81 29.50
CA VAL A 581 35.23 5.53 30.93
C VAL A 581 36.02 4.28 31.30
N THR A 582 36.96 4.46 32.22
CA THR A 582 37.84 3.39 32.72
C THR A 582 37.49 2.96 34.14
N GLN A 583 36.85 3.85 34.90
CA GLN A 583 36.46 3.64 36.29
C GLN A 583 35.16 4.39 36.58
N PHE A 584 34.40 3.94 37.58
CA PHE A 584 33.23 4.67 38.06
C PHE A 584 33.12 4.60 39.59
N ARG A 585 32.26 5.46 40.13
CA ARG A 585 31.79 5.36 41.51
C ARG A 585 30.28 5.46 41.59
N ILE A 586 29.76 5.08 42.75
CA ILE A 586 28.35 5.17 43.10
C ILE A 586 28.16 6.21 44.19
N ALA A 587 27.11 7.02 44.04
CA ALA A 587 26.68 7.98 45.05
C ALA A 587 25.16 8.08 45.10
N LEU A 588 24.61 8.44 46.25
CA LEU A 588 23.20 8.78 46.44
C LEU A 588 23.10 10.30 46.55
N ARG A 589 22.27 10.92 45.73
CA ARG A 589 21.82 12.31 45.92
C ARG A 589 20.55 12.27 46.77
N VAL A 590 20.55 13.00 47.88
CA VAL A 590 19.43 13.06 48.82
C VAL A 590 18.96 14.50 49.04
N ALA A 591 17.65 14.71 49.09
CA ALA A 591 17.03 16.00 49.41
C ALA A 591 15.71 15.80 50.18
N GLY A 592 15.32 16.80 50.96
CA GLY A 592 14.11 16.78 51.78
C GLY A 592 14.31 16.28 53.21
N GLN A 593 13.21 15.90 53.86
CA GLN A 593 13.18 15.49 55.27
C GLN A 593 12.42 14.18 55.44
N GLY A 594 12.98 13.23 56.19
CA GLY A 594 12.37 11.94 56.46
C GLY A 594 13.35 10.77 56.39
N ASP A 595 12.81 9.56 56.43
CA ASP A 595 13.60 8.32 56.40
C ASP A 595 13.63 7.71 55.00
N PHE A 596 14.74 7.05 54.70
CA PHE A 596 14.88 6.15 53.56
C PHE A 596 15.59 4.85 53.95
N LYS A 597 15.37 3.82 53.16
CA LYS A 597 16.00 2.51 53.30
C LYS A 597 16.37 1.95 51.94
N ILE A 598 17.58 1.45 51.78
CA ILE A 598 18.01 0.68 50.61
C ILE A 598 18.19 -0.77 51.06
N ASN A 599 17.43 -1.67 50.43
CA ASN A 599 17.42 -3.09 50.76
C ASN A 599 18.34 -3.91 49.85
N GLU A 600 18.49 -3.49 48.60
CA GLU A 600 19.41 -4.14 47.66
C GLU A 600 19.98 -3.10 46.71
N PHE A 601 21.30 -3.20 46.45
CA PHE A 601 21.94 -2.49 45.37
C PHE A 601 22.92 -3.45 44.70
N SER A 602 22.62 -3.86 43.47
CA SER A 602 23.46 -4.75 42.68
C SER A 602 23.79 -4.18 41.30
N ILE A 603 24.91 -4.62 40.76
CA ILE A 603 25.45 -4.29 39.45
C ILE A 603 25.72 -5.61 38.73
N LYS A 604 25.25 -5.76 37.50
CA LYS A 604 25.61 -6.87 36.61
C LYS A 604 26.26 -6.32 35.36
N GLU A 605 27.40 -6.88 34.97
CA GLU A 605 28.10 -6.61 33.72
C GLU A 605 27.75 -7.70 32.72
N THR A 606 27.37 -7.30 31.52
CA THR A 606 27.06 -8.18 30.39
C THR A 606 27.73 -7.64 29.13
N GLU A 607 28.19 -8.51 28.25
CA GLU A 607 28.71 -8.09 26.95
C GLU A 607 27.61 -7.37 26.15
N SER A 608 27.93 -6.23 25.52
CA SER A 608 26.96 -5.54 24.69
C SER A 608 26.81 -6.29 23.38
N VAL A 609 25.62 -6.83 23.15
CA VAL A 609 25.24 -7.35 21.84
C VAL A 609 25.13 -6.14 20.90
N LYS A 610 26.13 -5.98 20.01
CA LYS A 610 26.16 -4.88 19.06
C LYS A 610 25.09 -5.10 17.99
N ASN A 611 24.10 -4.22 17.96
CA ASN A 611 23.40 -3.94 16.71
C ASN A 611 23.40 -2.43 16.42
N ASP A 612 24.54 -1.93 15.93
CA ASP A 612 24.69 -0.53 15.49
C ASP A 612 24.35 -0.35 14.00
N LYS A 613 23.80 -1.39 13.32
CA LYS A 613 23.40 -1.28 11.91
C LYS A 613 22.06 -0.52 11.83
N THR A 614 22.14 0.81 11.66
CA THR A 614 20.98 1.61 11.26
C THR A 614 20.49 1.16 9.89
N ILE A 615 19.18 0.92 9.78
CA ILE A 615 18.54 0.49 8.54
C ILE A 615 18.68 1.61 7.51
N LYS A 616 19.25 1.26 6.35
CA LYS A 616 19.31 2.17 5.21
C LYS A 616 18.11 1.88 4.32
N TYR A 617 17.13 2.76 4.37
CA TYR A 617 16.01 2.73 3.44
C TYR A 617 16.52 3.01 2.02
N VAL A 618 16.00 2.25 1.07
CA VAL A 618 16.34 2.37 -0.36
C VAL A 618 15.77 3.65 -0.93
N ASP A 619 14.60 4.02 -0.44
CA ASP A 619 13.82 5.13 -0.93
C ASP A 619 12.91 5.69 0.18
N LYS A 620 12.53 6.97 0.07
CA LYS A 620 11.57 7.63 0.98
C LYS A 620 10.25 6.85 1.08
N TYR A 621 9.77 6.25 -0.01
CA TYR A 621 8.52 5.48 -0.02
C TYR A 621 8.61 4.16 0.75
N GLU A 622 9.81 3.66 1.05
CA GLU A 622 9.97 2.45 1.85
C GLU A 622 9.57 2.69 3.31
N VAL A 623 9.90 3.86 3.83
CA VAL A 623 9.51 4.29 5.18
C VAL A 623 8.00 4.42 5.26
N ASP A 624 7.39 5.01 4.23
CA ASP A 624 5.94 5.20 4.11
C ASP A 624 5.21 3.85 4.02
N LYS A 625 5.71 2.88 3.23
CA LYS A 625 5.10 1.53 3.13
C LYS A 625 5.17 0.69 4.41
N LEU A 626 6.08 1.04 5.32
CA LEU A 626 6.26 0.36 6.59
C LEU A 626 5.51 1.08 7.73
N ASP A 627 4.70 2.09 7.42
CA ASP A 627 3.88 2.89 8.35
C ASP A 627 4.69 3.44 9.55
N LEU A 628 5.97 3.80 9.31
CA LEU A 628 6.90 4.20 10.36
C LEU A 628 6.75 5.67 10.79
N LEU A 629 6.07 6.48 9.97
CA LEU A 629 5.91 7.91 10.18
C LEU A 629 4.44 8.31 10.07
N PRO A 630 3.97 9.30 10.84
CA PRO A 630 2.62 9.83 10.67
C PRO A 630 2.46 10.45 9.28
N ALA A 631 1.24 10.45 8.78
CA ALA A 631 0.91 11.02 7.48
C ALA A 631 1.25 12.52 7.40
N LYS A 632 1.79 12.92 6.24
CA LYS A 632 2.08 14.32 5.94
C LYS A 632 0.80 15.02 5.46
N PRO A 633 0.63 16.33 5.71
CA PRO A 633 -0.47 17.08 5.12
C PRO A 633 -0.48 17.00 3.58
N LEU A 634 -1.66 16.84 2.97
CA LEU A 634 -1.79 16.73 1.51
C LEU A 634 -1.18 17.90 0.72
N ASN A 635 -1.18 19.12 1.29
CA ASN A 635 -0.57 20.29 0.64
C ASN A 635 0.96 20.21 0.49
N ASN A 636 1.62 19.29 1.21
CA ASN A 636 3.05 19.02 1.06
C ASN A 636 3.37 18.05 -0.08
N LEU A 637 2.36 17.35 -0.63
CA LEU A 637 2.54 16.41 -1.73
C LEU A 637 3.12 17.16 -2.95
N LYS A 638 4.21 16.64 -3.52
CA LYS A 638 4.78 17.12 -4.78
C LYS A 638 4.30 16.27 -5.94
N MET A 639 3.44 16.81 -6.79
CA MET A 639 2.86 16.08 -7.91
C MET A 639 3.39 16.62 -9.23
N ALA A 640 4.14 15.79 -9.96
CA ALA A 640 4.54 16.04 -11.33
C ALA A 640 3.33 15.86 -12.25
N VAL A 641 3.00 16.86 -13.08
CA VAL A 641 1.76 16.85 -13.86
C VAL A 641 1.90 17.21 -15.34
N ILE A 642 1.06 16.59 -16.16
CA ILE A 642 0.73 17.04 -17.52
C ILE A 642 -0.78 17.25 -17.56
N PHE A 643 -1.21 18.49 -17.35
CA PHE A 643 -2.63 18.89 -17.26
C PHE A 643 -2.98 19.98 -18.28
N ASP A 644 -4.25 20.01 -18.68
CA ASP A 644 -4.87 21.19 -19.27
C ASP A 644 -5.06 22.31 -18.22
N GLU A 645 -5.42 23.50 -18.71
CA GLU A 645 -5.55 24.69 -17.87
C GLU A 645 -6.62 24.53 -16.77
N PHE A 646 -7.71 23.83 -17.07
CA PHE A 646 -8.82 23.67 -16.12
C PHE A 646 -8.45 22.72 -14.99
N THR A 647 -7.87 21.57 -15.33
CA THR A 647 -7.43 20.60 -14.33
C THR A 647 -6.30 21.18 -13.48
N TYR A 648 -5.33 21.88 -14.08
CA TYR A 648 -4.27 22.57 -13.34
C TYR A 648 -4.83 23.59 -12.34
N ALA A 649 -5.76 24.44 -12.77
CA ALA A 649 -6.38 25.44 -11.91
C ALA A 649 -7.11 24.83 -10.71
N CYS A 650 -7.71 23.65 -10.88
CA CYS A 650 -8.37 22.94 -9.80
C CYS A 650 -7.39 22.29 -8.81
N TYR A 651 -6.32 21.63 -9.27
CA TYR A 651 -5.40 20.90 -8.39
C TYR A 651 -4.32 21.78 -7.74
N LYS A 652 -4.00 22.96 -8.28
CA LYS A 652 -2.92 23.84 -7.74
C LYS A 652 -3.12 24.29 -6.30
N HIS A 653 -4.35 24.17 -5.78
CA HIS A 653 -4.71 24.52 -4.41
C HIS A 653 -4.66 23.33 -3.45
N GLU A 654 -4.56 22.11 -3.97
CA GLU A 654 -4.58 20.87 -3.20
C GLU A 654 -3.18 20.43 -2.76
N CYS A 655 -2.19 20.67 -3.62
CA CYS A 655 -0.82 20.20 -3.45
C CYS A 655 0.18 21.00 -4.32
N ASN A 656 1.46 20.70 -4.21
CA ASN A 656 2.52 21.36 -4.98
C ASN A 656 2.63 20.73 -6.37
N LEU A 657 2.16 21.45 -7.39
CA LEU A 657 2.23 20.98 -8.79
C LEU A 657 3.57 21.33 -9.43
N ILE A 658 4.21 20.33 -10.03
CA ILE A 658 5.45 20.47 -10.80
C ILE A 658 5.11 20.27 -12.28
N THR A 659 5.35 21.30 -13.10
CA THR A 659 5.14 21.24 -14.56
C THR A 659 6.46 21.25 -15.31
N PHE A 660 6.45 20.66 -16.50
CA PHE A 660 7.64 20.47 -17.33
C PHE A 660 7.24 20.28 -18.80
N THR A 661 8.22 20.34 -19.69
CA THR A 661 8.10 20.15 -21.14
C THR A 661 8.76 18.83 -21.55
N PRO A 662 8.52 18.35 -22.79
CA PRO A 662 9.21 17.17 -23.32
C PRO A 662 10.75 17.27 -23.33
N ASP A 663 11.29 18.49 -23.32
CA ASP A 663 12.73 18.74 -23.48
C ASP A 663 13.46 18.92 -22.14
N ASN A 664 12.76 19.25 -21.05
CA ASN A 664 13.38 19.56 -19.75
C ASN A 664 12.92 18.66 -18.58
N TRP A 665 12.01 17.70 -18.81
CA TRP A 665 11.42 16.91 -17.73
C TRP A 665 12.47 16.21 -16.86
N LEU A 666 13.56 15.70 -17.45
CA LEU A 666 14.57 14.97 -16.71
C LEU A 666 15.30 15.88 -15.70
N GLU A 667 15.65 17.10 -16.11
CA GLU A 667 16.29 18.10 -15.24
C GLU A 667 15.34 18.51 -14.11
N VAL A 668 14.11 18.89 -14.46
CA VAL A 668 13.11 19.37 -13.50
C VAL A 668 12.78 18.29 -12.47
N LEU A 669 12.46 17.06 -12.91
CA LEU A 669 12.06 16.01 -11.99
C LEU A 669 13.21 15.45 -11.15
N THR A 670 14.44 15.50 -11.66
CA THR A 670 15.63 15.18 -10.85
C THR A 670 15.86 16.21 -9.75
N SER A 671 15.59 17.49 -10.01
CA SER A 671 15.74 18.56 -9.01
C SER A 671 14.60 18.62 -8.00
N GLU A 672 13.36 18.39 -8.44
CA GLU A 672 12.16 18.58 -7.61
C GLU A 672 11.81 17.35 -6.76
N GLU A 673 12.23 16.16 -7.20
CA GLU A 673 11.98 14.86 -6.55
C GLU A 673 10.49 14.63 -6.21
N PRO A 674 9.61 14.53 -7.23
CA PRO A 674 8.17 14.41 -7.01
C PRO A 674 7.81 13.15 -6.20
N ASP A 675 6.66 13.22 -5.52
CA ASP A 675 6.04 12.11 -4.79
C ASP A 675 5.14 11.24 -5.69
N LEU A 676 4.66 11.81 -6.81
CA LEU A 676 3.70 11.21 -7.71
C LEU A 676 3.81 11.83 -9.11
N LEU A 677 3.68 11.02 -10.16
CA LEU A 677 3.42 11.50 -11.52
C LEU A 677 1.93 11.32 -11.84
N MET A 678 1.21 12.39 -12.18
CA MET A 678 -0.18 12.33 -12.62
C MET A 678 -0.38 12.99 -13.98
N ILE A 679 -0.84 12.21 -14.95
CA ILE A 679 -1.05 12.67 -16.33
C ILE A 679 -2.52 12.45 -16.69
N GLU A 680 -3.19 13.48 -17.19
CA GLU A 680 -4.54 13.31 -17.73
C GLU A 680 -4.50 13.01 -19.24
N SER A 681 -5.64 12.62 -19.83
CA SER A 681 -5.83 12.56 -21.28
C SER A 681 -5.83 13.95 -21.95
N ALA A 682 -4.73 14.67 -21.82
CA ALA A 682 -4.58 16.06 -22.23
C ALA A 682 -4.36 16.19 -23.74
N TRP A 683 -5.19 16.99 -24.41
CA TRP A 683 -4.94 17.42 -25.79
C TRP A 683 -3.87 18.52 -25.88
N ASN A 684 -3.84 19.43 -24.90
CA ASN A 684 -2.94 20.59 -24.81
C ASN A 684 -2.26 20.67 -23.44
N GLY A 685 -1.64 19.57 -22.98
CA GLY A 685 -1.00 19.50 -21.66
C GLY A 685 0.12 20.54 -21.47
N ASN A 686 0.14 21.17 -20.30
CA ASN A 686 1.07 22.22 -19.86
C ASN A 686 1.22 23.36 -20.88
N GLY A 687 0.10 24.01 -21.22
CA GLY A 687 0.09 25.13 -22.17
C GLY A 687 0.38 24.73 -23.61
N GLY A 688 0.18 23.45 -23.97
CA GLY A 688 0.39 22.91 -25.30
C GLY A 688 1.76 22.29 -25.56
N ALA A 689 2.70 22.31 -24.60
CA ALA A 689 4.02 21.68 -24.74
C ALA A 689 3.93 20.17 -25.08
N TRP A 690 2.89 19.51 -24.54
CA TRP A 690 2.63 18.08 -24.73
C TRP A 690 1.62 17.76 -25.85
N ASN A 691 1.29 18.73 -26.71
CA ASN A 691 0.38 18.51 -27.84
C ASN A 691 0.82 17.31 -28.69
N LYS A 692 -0.13 16.39 -28.94
CA LYS A 692 0.07 15.12 -29.68
C LYS A 692 1.09 14.13 -29.07
N LYS A 693 1.53 14.34 -27.82
CA LYS A 693 2.50 13.46 -27.15
C LYS A 693 1.88 12.54 -26.10
N VAL A 694 0.65 12.84 -25.65
CA VAL A 694 -0.07 12.03 -24.65
C VAL A 694 -0.94 10.97 -25.31
N GLY A 695 -1.78 11.33 -26.29
CA GLY A 695 -2.57 10.37 -27.05
C GLY A 695 -1.75 9.59 -28.08
N ASP A 696 -2.30 8.49 -28.60
CA ASP A 696 -1.66 7.71 -29.66
C ASP A 696 -1.65 8.50 -30.99
N TYR A 697 -0.47 8.99 -31.37
CA TYR A 697 -0.15 9.63 -32.65
C TYR A 697 1.08 9.00 -33.30
N GLY A 698 1.40 7.74 -32.97
CA GLY A 698 2.60 7.03 -33.39
C GLY A 698 3.75 7.06 -32.38
N GLU A 699 4.63 6.07 -32.46
CA GLU A 699 5.66 5.80 -31.44
C GLU A 699 6.65 6.96 -31.22
N GLU A 700 7.09 7.61 -32.30
CA GLU A 700 8.02 8.75 -32.24
C GLU A 700 7.49 9.89 -31.36
N ASN A 701 6.20 10.21 -31.49
CA ASN A 701 5.58 11.29 -30.71
C ASN A 701 5.45 10.94 -29.22
N MET A 702 5.36 9.64 -28.90
CA MET A 702 5.22 9.15 -27.53
C MET A 702 6.56 8.91 -26.82
N LYS A 703 7.70 8.93 -27.55
CA LYS A 703 9.03 8.67 -26.97
C LYS A 703 9.35 9.50 -25.71
N PRO A 704 9.08 10.83 -25.67
CA PRO A 704 9.37 11.62 -24.48
C PRO A 704 8.55 11.15 -23.26
N LEU A 705 7.26 10.86 -23.47
CA LEU A 705 6.38 10.37 -22.42
C LEU A 705 6.80 8.99 -21.91
N ASN A 706 7.19 8.10 -22.82
CA ASN A 706 7.67 6.77 -22.46
C ASN A 706 8.94 6.85 -21.60
N SER A 707 9.88 7.70 -21.99
CA SER A 707 11.14 7.89 -21.26
C SER A 707 10.90 8.45 -19.86
N LEU A 708 9.97 9.40 -19.74
CA LEU A 708 9.52 9.97 -18.47
C LEU A 708 8.93 8.90 -17.55
N VAL A 709 7.99 8.09 -18.04
CA VAL A 709 7.32 7.06 -17.24
C VAL A 709 8.30 5.98 -16.79
N GLU A 710 9.21 5.53 -17.66
CA GLU A 710 10.23 4.55 -17.28
C GLU A 710 11.21 5.11 -16.22
N TRP A 711 11.61 6.38 -16.34
CA TRP A 711 12.44 7.02 -15.32
C TRP A 711 11.73 7.09 -13.96
N CYS A 712 10.43 7.44 -13.94
CA CYS A 712 9.65 7.43 -12.69
C CYS A 712 9.62 6.04 -12.05
N LYS A 713 9.44 4.99 -12.85
CA LYS A 713 9.46 3.59 -12.36
C LYS A 713 10.81 3.20 -11.78
N GLU A 714 11.93 3.60 -12.42
CA GLU A 714 13.29 3.36 -11.91
C GLU A 714 13.56 4.09 -10.58
N LYS A 715 12.92 5.26 -10.38
CA LYS A 715 12.96 6.04 -9.14
C LYS A 715 11.87 5.67 -8.14
N ASN A 716 11.11 4.60 -8.39
CA ASN A 716 10.01 4.14 -7.54
C ASN A 716 8.92 5.21 -7.29
N ILE A 717 8.77 6.17 -8.20
CA ILE A 717 7.72 7.20 -8.17
C ILE A 717 6.45 6.58 -8.79
N PRO A 718 5.32 6.50 -8.06
CA PRO A 718 4.08 5.99 -8.61
C PRO A 718 3.60 6.82 -9.80
N THR A 719 3.04 6.14 -10.81
CA THR A 719 2.54 6.77 -12.02
C THR A 719 1.04 6.59 -12.18
N VAL A 720 0.32 7.69 -12.36
CA VAL A 720 -1.14 7.77 -12.51
C VAL A 720 -1.52 8.33 -13.87
N PHE A 721 -2.42 7.64 -14.58
CA PHE A 721 -3.06 8.15 -15.78
C PHE A 721 -4.56 8.35 -15.57
N TRP A 722 -5.08 9.56 -15.75
CA TRP A 722 -6.52 9.87 -15.65
C TRP A 722 -7.12 10.16 -17.03
N ASN A 723 -7.90 9.22 -17.57
CA ASN A 723 -8.64 9.46 -18.78
C ASN A 723 -9.98 10.14 -18.50
N LYS A 724 -9.98 11.47 -18.64
CA LYS A 724 -11.17 12.34 -18.47
C LYS A 724 -12.06 12.47 -19.70
N GLU A 725 -11.68 11.80 -20.80
CA GLU A 725 -12.32 11.87 -22.10
C GLU A 725 -13.07 10.55 -22.42
N ASP A 726 -13.13 9.63 -21.45
CA ASP A 726 -13.86 8.38 -21.55
C ASP A 726 -15.38 8.60 -21.41
N PRO A 727 -16.19 7.77 -22.10
CA PRO A 727 -15.79 6.63 -22.94
C PRO A 727 -15.42 7.03 -24.40
N VAL A 728 -15.67 8.27 -24.81
CA VAL A 728 -15.61 8.72 -26.21
C VAL A 728 -14.22 8.56 -26.82
N HIS A 729 -13.16 8.76 -26.04
CA HIS A 729 -11.78 8.75 -26.53
C HIS A 729 -10.90 7.63 -25.96
N TYR A 730 -11.49 6.54 -25.44
CA TYR A 730 -10.76 5.36 -24.95
C TYR A 730 -9.65 4.87 -25.89
N ASN A 731 -10.01 4.62 -27.16
CA ASN A 731 -9.08 4.10 -28.17
C ASN A 731 -7.90 5.05 -28.47
N ARG A 732 -8.04 6.35 -28.18
CA ARG A 732 -6.95 7.32 -28.37
C ARG A 732 -5.90 7.22 -27.26
N PHE A 733 -6.28 6.79 -26.05
CA PHE A 733 -5.43 6.90 -24.87
C PHE A 733 -5.06 5.56 -24.22
N ILE A 734 -5.73 4.46 -24.55
CA ILE A 734 -5.46 3.14 -23.95
C ILE A 734 -3.99 2.71 -24.08
N LYS A 735 -3.33 2.95 -25.22
CA LYS A 735 -1.89 2.62 -25.39
C LYS A 735 -0.98 3.39 -24.43
N THR A 736 -1.38 4.59 -24.05
CA THR A 736 -0.67 5.41 -23.07
C THR A 736 -0.98 4.92 -21.66
N ALA A 737 -2.26 4.71 -21.34
CA ALA A 737 -2.72 4.24 -20.03
C ALA A 737 -2.02 2.93 -19.60
N LYS A 738 -1.82 1.98 -20.53
CA LYS A 738 -1.10 0.70 -20.29
C LYS A 738 0.31 0.84 -19.71
N LYS A 739 0.90 2.04 -19.73
CA LYS A 739 2.28 2.28 -19.25
C LYS A 739 2.33 2.69 -17.79
N PHE A 740 1.20 3.03 -17.17
CA PHE A 740 1.10 3.59 -15.83
C PHE A 740 0.72 2.51 -14.80
N ASP A 741 1.10 2.73 -13.55
CA ASP A 741 0.80 1.81 -12.43
C ASP A 741 -0.68 1.86 -12.01
N TYR A 742 -1.28 3.04 -12.15
CA TYR A 742 -2.66 3.34 -11.76
C TYR A 742 -3.40 4.04 -12.89
N ILE A 743 -4.61 3.58 -13.19
CA ILE A 743 -5.46 4.16 -14.22
C ILE A 743 -6.75 4.64 -13.59
N TYR A 744 -7.16 5.85 -13.93
CA TYR A 744 -8.44 6.42 -13.55
C TYR A 744 -9.26 6.75 -14.79
N THR A 745 -10.54 6.41 -14.76
CA THR A 745 -11.51 6.73 -15.82
C THR A 745 -12.63 7.60 -15.25
N THR A 746 -13.20 8.51 -16.03
CA THR A 746 -14.43 9.21 -15.65
C THR A 746 -15.68 8.36 -15.78
N ASP A 747 -15.63 7.26 -16.54
CA ASP A 747 -16.73 6.32 -16.76
C ASP A 747 -16.45 4.97 -16.10
N GLU A 748 -17.23 4.62 -15.08
CA GLU A 748 -17.15 3.34 -14.35
C GLU A 748 -17.28 2.12 -15.28
N ASN A 749 -18.06 2.21 -16.35
CA ASN A 749 -18.23 1.12 -17.32
C ASN A 749 -16.90 0.76 -18.02
N MET A 750 -15.92 1.67 -18.02
CA MET A 750 -14.63 1.45 -18.67
C MET A 750 -13.62 0.70 -17.79
N ILE A 751 -13.90 0.53 -16.49
CA ILE A 751 -12.97 -0.12 -15.56
C ILE A 751 -12.59 -1.51 -16.07
N GLU A 752 -13.58 -2.33 -16.44
CA GLU A 752 -13.34 -3.70 -16.89
C GLU A 752 -12.50 -3.73 -18.17
N PHE A 753 -12.80 -2.89 -19.15
CA PHE A 753 -12.03 -2.78 -20.40
C PHE A 753 -10.55 -2.42 -20.15
N TYR A 754 -10.29 -1.49 -19.23
CA TYR A 754 -8.92 -1.17 -18.83
C TYR A 754 -8.26 -2.33 -18.11
N GLN A 755 -8.91 -2.92 -17.09
CA GLN A 755 -8.38 -4.05 -16.33
C GLN A 755 -7.99 -5.22 -17.24
N GLU A 756 -8.87 -5.59 -18.17
CA GLU A 756 -8.61 -6.59 -19.20
C GLU A 756 -7.42 -6.20 -20.07
N SER A 757 -7.32 -4.93 -20.48
CA SER A 757 -6.27 -4.45 -21.37
C SER A 757 -4.89 -4.31 -20.73
N VAL A 758 -4.82 -4.11 -19.40
CA VAL A 758 -3.58 -3.84 -18.66
C VAL A 758 -3.12 -5.03 -17.83
N GLY A 759 -4.01 -5.97 -17.52
CA GLY A 759 -3.68 -7.18 -16.78
C GLY A 759 -3.59 -7.05 -15.26
N HIS A 760 -4.10 -5.96 -14.68
CA HIS A 760 -4.09 -5.70 -13.25
C HIS A 760 -5.32 -4.92 -12.80
N SER A 761 -5.63 -4.97 -11.51
CA SER A 761 -6.83 -4.38 -10.93
C SER A 761 -6.71 -2.92 -10.49
N ASN A 762 -5.52 -2.29 -10.60
CA ASN A 762 -5.27 -0.89 -10.23
C ASN A 762 -5.94 0.13 -11.19
N VAL A 763 -7.23 -0.04 -11.43
CA VAL A 763 -8.07 0.77 -12.31
C VAL A 763 -9.28 1.21 -11.51
N TYR A 764 -9.53 2.52 -11.47
CA TYR A 764 -10.53 3.11 -10.60
C TYR A 764 -11.36 4.17 -11.33
N VAL A 765 -12.52 4.50 -10.79
CA VAL A 765 -13.30 5.66 -11.25
C VAL A 765 -12.84 6.94 -10.56
N LEU A 766 -12.66 8.01 -11.33
CA LEU A 766 -12.37 9.36 -10.82
C LEU A 766 -13.28 10.37 -11.55
N PRO A 767 -14.47 10.64 -11.00
CA PRO A 767 -15.36 11.66 -11.55
C PRO A 767 -14.75 13.06 -11.43
N PHE A 768 -15.26 14.00 -12.22
CA PHE A 768 -15.00 15.42 -11.98
C PHE A 768 -15.45 15.86 -10.57
N ALA A 769 -15.03 17.06 -10.19
CA ALA A 769 -15.25 17.64 -8.87
C ALA A 769 -15.29 19.17 -8.95
N ALA A 770 -15.62 19.82 -7.84
CA ALA A 770 -15.49 21.26 -7.66
C ALA A 770 -14.21 21.60 -6.87
N GLN A 771 -13.54 22.70 -7.23
CA GLN A 771 -12.49 23.31 -6.43
C GLN A 771 -13.11 24.44 -5.58
N PRO A 772 -13.27 24.30 -4.25
CA PRO A 772 -13.96 25.27 -3.41
C PRO A 772 -13.41 26.70 -3.47
N LEU A 773 -12.11 26.92 -3.63
CA LEU A 773 -11.55 28.29 -3.72
C LEU A 773 -12.01 29.03 -4.99
N ILE A 774 -12.41 28.30 -6.03
CA ILE A 774 -12.90 28.85 -7.30
C ILE A 774 -14.43 28.81 -7.34
N HIS A 775 -15.01 27.65 -7.00
CA HIS A 775 -16.42 27.34 -7.10
C HIS A 775 -17.03 27.30 -5.69
N ASN A 776 -17.62 28.41 -5.27
CA ASN A 776 -18.14 28.62 -3.93
C ASN A 776 -19.31 29.63 -3.96
N PRO A 777 -20.12 29.71 -2.90
CA PRO A 777 -21.30 30.55 -2.90
C PRO A 777 -21.02 32.05 -2.67
N ILE A 778 -19.76 32.48 -2.46
CA ILE A 778 -19.42 33.89 -2.21
C ILE A 778 -20.00 34.78 -3.34
N LYS A 779 -20.80 35.77 -2.93
CA LYS A 779 -21.46 36.70 -3.85
C LYS A 779 -20.46 37.51 -4.66
N ILE A 780 -20.67 37.57 -5.97
CA ILE A 780 -20.00 38.49 -6.90
C ILE A 780 -20.94 39.60 -7.40
N VAL A 781 -22.24 39.41 -7.19
CA VAL A 781 -23.31 40.36 -7.50
C VAL A 781 -24.27 40.42 -6.31
N ASN A 782 -24.89 41.58 -6.08
CA ASN A 782 -25.81 41.77 -4.95
C ASN A 782 -27.05 40.86 -5.06
N LYS A 783 -27.56 40.67 -6.28
CA LYS A 783 -28.68 39.77 -6.60
C LYS A 783 -28.37 39.05 -7.90
N ARG A 784 -28.69 37.76 -7.95
CA ARG A 784 -28.61 36.96 -9.16
C ARG A 784 -29.73 37.33 -10.12
N GLU A 785 -29.44 37.28 -11.41
CA GLU A 785 -30.43 37.42 -12.46
C GLU A 785 -31.45 36.28 -12.36
N ARG A 786 -32.74 36.63 -12.38
CA ARG A 786 -33.86 35.66 -12.43
C ARG A 786 -34.01 35.07 -13.83
N LYS A 787 -32.95 34.41 -14.30
CA LYS A 787 -32.83 33.80 -15.62
C LYS A 787 -32.03 32.51 -15.55
N ALA A 788 -32.17 31.70 -16.59
CA ALA A 788 -31.30 30.57 -16.84
C ALA A 788 -30.08 30.96 -17.69
N CYS A 789 -28.93 30.36 -17.39
CA CYS A 789 -27.70 30.57 -18.13
C CYS A 789 -27.14 29.26 -18.68
N PHE A 790 -26.81 29.24 -19.98
CA PHE A 790 -26.05 28.17 -20.60
C PHE A 790 -24.67 28.67 -21.06
N ALA A 791 -23.60 28.09 -20.53
CA ALA A 791 -22.23 28.39 -20.93
C ALA A 791 -21.56 27.17 -21.56
N GLY A 792 -21.53 27.08 -22.89
CA GLY A 792 -21.09 25.87 -23.61
C GLY A 792 -21.11 26.01 -25.13
N SER A 793 -20.97 24.88 -25.83
CA SER A 793 -20.99 24.82 -27.29
C SER A 793 -22.21 24.04 -27.79
N TYR A 794 -22.68 24.42 -28.97
CA TYR A 794 -23.63 23.65 -29.76
C TYR A 794 -22.86 22.73 -30.72
N TYR A 795 -23.39 21.54 -31.03
CA TYR A 795 -22.73 20.57 -31.91
C TYR A 795 -23.76 19.90 -32.83
N ARG A 796 -23.93 20.42 -34.05
CA ARG A 796 -24.94 19.94 -35.02
C ARG A 796 -24.80 18.46 -35.38
N HIS A 797 -23.58 17.91 -35.30
CA HIS A 797 -23.30 16.51 -35.63
C HIS A 797 -23.71 15.52 -34.53
N HIS A 798 -23.96 16.00 -33.31
CA HIS A 798 -24.55 15.19 -32.24
C HIS A 798 -26.06 15.43 -32.24
N THR A 799 -26.78 14.73 -33.11
CA THR A 799 -28.21 14.95 -33.38
C THR A 799 -29.06 14.79 -32.13
N GLU A 800 -28.91 13.70 -31.40
CA GLU A 800 -29.65 13.43 -30.16
C GLU A 800 -29.41 14.52 -29.10
N ARG A 801 -28.14 14.82 -28.81
CA ARG A 801 -27.76 15.91 -27.90
C ARG A 801 -28.32 17.26 -28.34
N SER A 802 -28.37 17.53 -29.65
CA SER A 802 -28.90 18.78 -30.18
C SER A 802 -30.40 18.89 -29.97
N VAL A 803 -31.16 17.80 -30.15
CA VAL A 803 -32.60 17.73 -29.86
C VAL A 803 -32.88 18.01 -28.39
N ASP A 804 -32.14 17.37 -27.48
CA ASP A 804 -32.31 17.59 -26.04
C ASP A 804 -31.96 19.03 -25.63
N MET A 805 -30.87 19.55 -26.19
CA MET A 805 -30.42 20.92 -25.97
C MET A 805 -31.44 21.93 -26.49
N ASP A 806 -32.00 21.70 -27.67
CA ASP A 806 -33.02 22.56 -28.27
C ASP A 806 -34.30 22.60 -27.42
N ARG A 807 -34.80 21.44 -27.01
CA ARG A 807 -35.95 21.33 -26.09
C ARG A 807 -35.70 22.10 -24.79
N LEU A 808 -34.53 21.89 -24.17
CA LEU A 808 -34.17 22.49 -22.89
C LEU A 808 -34.04 24.02 -22.99
N LEU A 809 -33.37 24.53 -24.03
CA LEU A 809 -33.18 25.97 -24.24
C LEU A 809 -34.47 26.66 -24.69
N ASP A 810 -35.32 26.01 -25.48
CA ASP A 810 -36.62 26.57 -25.88
C ASP A 810 -37.53 26.74 -24.66
N SER A 811 -37.57 25.77 -23.75
CA SER A 811 -38.29 25.92 -22.46
C SER A 811 -37.72 27.06 -21.62
N ALA A 812 -36.39 27.11 -21.44
CA ALA A 812 -35.73 28.17 -20.69
C ALA A 812 -36.03 29.58 -21.24
N SER A 813 -36.12 29.71 -22.57
CA SER A 813 -36.36 30.99 -23.25
C SER A 813 -37.68 31.68 -22.84
N LYS A 814 -38.68 30.91 -22.40
CA LYS A 814 -39.98 31.43 -21.91
C LYS A 814 -39.86 32.15 -20.57
N TYR A 815 -38.87 31.78 -19.75
CA TYR A 815 -38.67 32.29 -18.40
C TYR A 815 -37.46 33.24 -18.30
N GLY A 816 -36.63 33.30 -19.35
CA GLY A 816 -35.44 34.13 -19.46
C GLY A 816 -34.18 33.27 -19.63
N LEU A 817 -33.47 33.48 -20.74
CA LEU A 817 -32.30 32.71 -21.12
C LEU A 817 -31.17 33.63 -21.58
N ASP A 818 -29.95 33.39 -21.09
CA ASP A 818 -28.71 33.94 -21.65
C ASP A 818 -27.75 32.79 -22.02
N ILE A 819 -27.11 32.90 -23.19
CA ILE A 819 -26.16 31.91 -23.72
C ILE A 819 -24.76 32.53 -23.85
N TYR A 820 -23.76 31.87 -23.27
CA TYR A 820 -22.35 32.13 -23.52
C TYR A 820 -21.75 31.02 -24.39
N ASP A 821 -21.61 31.28 -25.70
CA ASP A 821 -21.08 30.34 -26.68
C ASP A 821 -19.55 30.32 -26.67
N ARG A 822 -18.93 29.19 -26.32
CA ARG A 822 -17.46 29.04 -26.32
C ARG A 822 -16.84 29.32 -27.69
N ASN A 823 -17.58 29.06 -28.76
CA ASN A 823 -17.11 29.23 -30.14
C ASN A 823 -17.62 30.52 -30.79
N TYR A 824 -18.22 31.45 -30.03
CA TYR A 824 -18.91 32.64 -30.54
C TYR A 824 -18.11 33.42 -31.60
N LEU A 825 -16.83 33.68 -31.34
CA LEU A 825 -15.97 34.43 -32.26
C LEU A 825 -15.71 33.67 -33.56
N MET A 826 -15.60 32.35 -33.50
CA MET A 826 -15.33 31.50 -34.65
C MET A 826 -16.61 31.23 -35.46
N THR A 827 -17.74 31.05 -34.79
CA THR A 827 -19.07 30.90 -35.42
C THR A 827 -19.48 32.20 -36.12
N LYS A 828 -19.28 33.36 -35.47
CA LYS A 828 -19.53 34.70 -36.06
C LYS A 828 -18.69 34.97 -37.31
N LYS A 829 -17.47 34.42 -37.39
CA LYS A 829 -16.60 34.49 -38.58
C LYS A 829 -16.92 33.44 -39.65
N GLY A 830 -17.90 32.57 -39.43
CA GLY A 830 -18.25 31.48 -40.35
C GLY A 830 -17.25 30.32 -40.40
N LEU A 831 -16.28 30.25 -39.46
CA LEU A 831 -15.21 29.26 -39.48
C LEU A 831 -15.60 27.93 -38.82
N MET A 832 -16.68 27.90 -38.03
CA MET A 832 -17.19 26.71 -37.33
C MET A 832 -18.71 26.55 -37.50
N PRO A 833 -19.22 26.36 -38.73
CA PRO A 833 -20.66 26.32 -39.00
C PRO A 833 -21.40 25.22 -38.22
N ASN A 834 -20.72 24.09 -37.96
CA ASN A 834 -21.28 22.97 -37.19
C ASN A 834 -21.48 23.27 -35.69
N HIS A 835 -20.95 24.40 -35.20
CA HIS A 835 -21.08 24.82 -33.81
C HIS A 835 -22.05 26.00 -33.62
N GLN A 836 -22.68 26.44 -34.70
CA GLN A 836 -23.59 27.58 -34.66
C GLN A 836 -24.97 27.17 -34.13
N PHE A 837 -25.43 27.86 -33.10
CA PHE A 837 -26.79 27.72 -32.55
C PHE A 837 -27.87 28.05 -33.60
N PRO A 838 -29.07 27.44 -33.52
CA PRO A 838 -30.16 27.75 -34.44
C PRO A 838 -30.63 29.22 -34.35
N GLU A 839 -31.19 29.73 -35.44
CA GLU A 839 -31.54 31.16 -35.59
C GLU A 839 -32.42 31.70 -34.46
N ARG A 840 -33.45 30.93 -34.06
CA ARG A 840 -34.37 31.30 -32.96
C ARG A 840 -33.69 31.51 -31.60
N LEU A 841 -32.50 30.93 -31.38
CA LEU A 841 -31.75 31.05 -30.12
C LEU A 841 -30.64 32.10 -30.17
N GLN A 842 -30.31 32.65 -31.34
CA GLN A 842 -29.28 33.67 -31.52
C GLN A 842 -29.53 34.95 -30.67
N PRO A 843 -30.77 35.44 -30.48
CA PRO A 843 -31.02 36.63 -29.65
C PRO A 843 -30.59 36.50 -28.19
N TYR A 844 -30.49 35.27 -27.68
CA TYR A 844 -30.09 35.00 -26.29
C TYR A 844 -28.57 34.92 -26.10
N ILE A 845 -27.78 34.94 -27.19
CA ILE A 845 -26.31 34.83 -27.11
C ILE A 845 -25.71 36.17 -26.65
N LYS A 846 -25.03 36.15 -25.49
CA LYS A 846 -24.34 37.31 -24.90
C LYS A 846 -22.87 37.43 -25.30
N GLY A 847 -22.30 36.40 -25.93
CA GLY A 847 -20.91 36.35 -26.36
C GLY A 847 -20.23 35.07 -25.87
N ASN A 848 -18.94 35.16 -25.54
CA ASN A 848 -18.17 34.08 -24.93
C ASN A 848 -17.57 34.54 -23.59
N LEU A 849 -17.38 33.60 -22.67
CA LEU A 849 -16.63 33.84 -21.43
C LEU A 849 -15.25 33.19 -21.53
N LYS A 850 -14.23 33.91 -21.06
CA LYS A 850 -12.93 33.28 -20.77
C LYS A 850 -13.05 32.44 -19.50
N TYR A 851 -12.10 31.53 -19.29
CA TYR A 851 -12.14 30.62 -18.13
C TYR A 851 -12.24 31.38 -16.80
N TYR A 852 -11.43 32.41 -16.60
CA TYR A 852 -11.46 33.23 -15.38
C TYR A 852 -12.72 34.09 -15.20
N GLU A 853 -13.66 34.07 -16.16
CA GLU A 853 -14.93 34.78 -16.09
C GLU A 853 -16.13 33.84 -15.95
N ILE A 854 -15.88 32.52 -15.81
CA ILE A 854 -16.96 31.53 -15.76
C ILE A 854 -17.82 31.67 -14.49
N ASP A 855 -17.27 32.28 -13.45
CA ASP A 855 -17.97 32.65 -12.23
C ASP A 855 -19.17 33.58 -12.49
N LYS A 856 -19.13 34.42 -13.52
CA LYS A 856 -20.28 35.24 -13.96
C LYS A 856 -21.48 34.37 -14.34
N ALA A 857 -21.23 33.27 -15.06
CA ALA A 857 -22.28 32.31 -15.42
C ALA A 857 -22.75 31.52 -14.19
N TYR A 858 -21.81 31.06 -13.36
CA TYR A 858 -22.13 30.16 -12.24
C TYR A 858 -22.70 30.87 -11.03
N LYS A 859 -22.36 32.14 -10.77
CA LYS A 859 -22.78 32.90 -9.59
C LYS A 859 -23.69 34.09 -9.91
N GLY A 860 -23.83 34.46 -11.19
CA GLY A 860 -24.65 35.59 -11.63
C GLY A 860 -26.11 35.26 -11.90
N TYR A 861 -26.48 33.99 -12.01
CA TYR A 861 -27.81 33.54 -12.43
C TYR A 861 -28.45 32.58 -11.42
N GLN A 862 -29.79 32.57 -11.35
CA GLN A 862 -30.51 31.65 -10.48
C GLN A 862 -30.54 30.21 -11.00
N VAL A 863 -30.51 29.99 -12.33
CA VAL A 863 -30.53 28.65 -12.92
C VAL A 863 -29.33 28.47 -13.84
N MET A 864 -28.64 27.34 -13.69
CA MET A 864 -27.60 26.92 -14.63
C MET A 864 -28.06 25.73 -15.45
N ILE A 865 -27.86 25.80 -16.77
CA ILE A 865 -28.25 24.75 -17.70
C ILE A 865 -27.06 23.83 -18.00
N ASN A 866 -27.29 22.52 -17.90
CA ASN A 866 -26.35 21.49 -18.33
C ASN A 866 -26.94 20.62 -19.45
N VAL A 867 -26.08 20.17 -20.36
CA VAL A 867 -26.45 19.29 -21.47
C VAL A 867 -25.40 18.19 -21.57
N ASN A 868 -25.84 16.93 -21.54
CA ASN A 868 -24.97 15.76 -21.52
C ASN A 868 -24.84 15.14 -22.92
N THR A 869 -23.62 14.69 -23.24
CA THR A 869 -23.34 13.88 -24.43
C THR A 869 -23.36 12.39 -24.11
N VAL A 870 -22.89 12.01 -22.92
CA VAL A 870 -22.89 10.64 -22.42
C VAL A 870 -24.10 10.48 -21.50
N LYS A 871 -25.01 9.57 -21.84
CA LYS A 871 -26.26 9.35 -21.07
C LYS A 871 -26.19 8.13 -20.15
N ASP A 872 -25.57 7.05 -20.61
CA ASP A 872 -25.65 5.74 -19.93
C ASP A 872 -24.53 5.48 -18.90
N SER A 873 -23.50 6.33 -18.85
CA SER A 873 -22.43 6.18 -17.87
C SER A 873 -22.96 6.39 -16.45
N PRO A 874 -22.67 5.50 -15.49
CA PRO A 874 -23.00 5.66 -14.07
C PRO A 874 -22.28 6.82 -13.38
N THR A 875 -21.23 7.39 -13.98
CA THR A 875 -20.35 8.36 -13.32
C THR A 875 -19.93 9.55 -14.20
N MET A 876 -19.97 9.42 -15.54
CA MET A 876 -19.49 10.46 -16.45
C MET A 876 -20.57 11.47 -16.82
N PHE A 877 -20.34 12.73 -16.44
CA PHE A 877 -21.08 13.91 -16.90
C PHE A 877 -20.23 15.17 -16.71
N SER A 878 -20.73 16.32 -17.18
CA SER A 878 -19.95 17.57 -17.17
C SER A 878 -19.60 18.05 -15.77
N ARG A 879 -18.33 18.48 -15.57
CA ARG A 879 -17.85 19.16 -14.36
C ARG A 879 -18.73 20.34 -13.92
N ARG A 880 -19.41 20.97 -14.88
CA ARG A 880 -20.32 22.11 -14.68
C ARG A 880 -21.36 21.83 -13.59
N VAL A 881 -21.88 20.60 -13.51
CA VAL A 881 -22.90 20.25 -12.51
C VAL A 881 -22.34 20.39 -11.09
N PHE A 882 -21.14 19.86 -10.83
CA PHE A 882 -20.44 20.02 -9.56
C PHE A 882 -20.15 21.49 -9.26
N GLU A 883 -19.58 22.20 -10.25
CA GLU A 883 -19.15 23.59 -10.12
C GLU A 883 -20.32 24.55 -9.83
N GLY A 884 -21.46 24.39 -10.49
CA GLY A 884 -22.65 25.22 -10.27
C GLY A 884 -23.33 24.95 -8.93
N LEU A 885 -23.45 23.68 -8.54
CA LEU A 885 -24.00 23.32 -7.22
C LEU A 885 -23.12 23.84 -6.08
N ALA A 886 -21.79 23.75 -6.20
CA ALA A 886 -20.86 24.35 -5.23
C ALA A 886 -20.98 25.88 -5.15
N CYS A 887 -21.35 26.53 -6.26
CA CYS A 887 -21.67 27.96 -6.28
C CYS A 887 -23.04 28.29 -5.69
N GLY A 888 -23.83 27.30 -5.24
CA GLY A 888 -25.20 27.51 -4.78
C GLY A 888 -26.18 27.84 -5.90
N THR A 889 -25.91 27.41 -7.14
CA THR A 889 -26.80 27.61 -8.29
C THR A 889 -27.47 26.29 -8.64
N PRO A 890 -28.80 26.19 -8.46
CA PRO A 890 -29.57 25.05 -8.93
C PRO A 890 -29.34 24.75 -10.41
N VAL A 891 -29.31 23.46 -10.74
CA VAL A 891 -28.99 22.97 -12.08
C VAL A 891 -30.21 22.29 -12.70
N ILE A 892 -30.51 22.65 -13.94
CA ILE A 892 -31.42 21.92 -14.80
C ILE A 892 -30.58 21.28 -15.92
N SER A 893 -30.69 19.97 -16.07
CA SER A 893 -29.88 19.17 -16.98
C SER A 893 -30.74 18.33 -17.92
N THR A 894 -30.19 17.98 -19.09
CA THR A 894 -30.71 16.81 -19.83
C THR A 894 -30.37 15.53 -19.06
N TYR A 895 -31.10 14.44 -19.31
CA TYR A 895 -30.88 13.16 -18.62
C TYR A 895 -29.44 12.66 -18.78
N ALA A 896 -28.88 12.16 -17.68
CA ALA A 896 -27.71 11.30 -17.66
C ALA A 896 -27.74 10.46 -16.38
N LYS A 897 -27.49 9.15 -16.51
CA LYS A 897 -27.45 8.20 -15.40
C LYS A 897 -26.47 8.62 -14.31
N GLY A 898 -25.31 9.17 -14.68
CA GLY A 898 -24.34 9.66 -13.71
C GLY A 898 -24.85 10.84 -12.87
N VAL A 899 -25.60 11.76 -13.45
CA VAL A 899 -26.21 12.86 -12.68
C VAL A 899 -27.27 12.31 -11.73
N GLN A 900 -28.09 11.37 -12.19
CA GLN A 900 -29.09 10.69 -11.36
C GLN A 900 -28.46 9.95 -10.16
N ASN A 901 -27.36 9.22 -10.40
CA ASN A 901 -26.67 8.46 -9.35
C ASN A 901 -26.04 9.37 -8.27
N PHE A 902 -25.42 10.47 -8.69
CA PHE A 902 -24.69 11.35 -7.77
C PHE A 902 -25.61 12.32 -7.04
N PHE A 903 -26.60 12.87 -7.75
CA PHE A 903 -27.37 14.01 -7.27
C PHE A 903 -28.85 13.73 -7.15
N GLY A 904 -29.37 12.67 -7.78
CA GLY A 904 -30.79 12.33 -7.75
C GLY A 904 -31.68 13.54 -8.00
N ASP A 905 -32.58 13.80 -7.05
CA ASP A 905 -33.51 14.93 -7.10
C ASP A 905 -32.84 16.30 -6.88
N LEU A 906 -31.55 16.43 -6.55
CA LEU A 906 -30.90 17.74 -6.43
C LEU A 906 -30.78 18.46 -7.79
N VAL A 907 -30.69 17.71 -8.89
CA VAL A 907 -30.62 18.24 -10.26
C VAL A 907 -31.90 17.91 -11.00
N GLU A 908 -32.58 18.93 -11.56
CA GLU A 908 -33.79 18.71 -12.35
C GLU A 908 -33.42 18.14 -13.73
N MET A 909 -33.95 16.95 -14.05
CA MET A 909 -33.67 16.25 -15.30
C MET A 909 -34.93 15.90 -16.11
N LYS A 910 -35.95 16.77 -16.06
CA LYS A 910 -37.25 16.52 -16.70
C LYS A 910 -37.15 16.49 -18.23
N GLU A 911 -37.75 15.47 -18.83
CA GLU A 911 -37.76 15.30 -20.29
C GLU A 911 -39.06 15.77 -20.95
N ASP A 912 -40.17 15.72 -20.23
CA ASP A 912 -41.43 16.31 -20.68
C ASP A 912 -41.37 17.85 -20.67
N SER A 913 -42.01 18.49 -21.65
CA SER A 913 -41.96 19.95 -21.80
C SER A 913 -42.75 20.68 -20.71
N GLU A 914 -43.88 20.13 -20.25
CA GLU A 914 -44.70 20.74 -19.19
C GLU A 914 -43.99 20.61 -17.84
N GLU A 915 -43.40 19.45 -17.54
CA GLU A 915 -42.61 19.24 -16.33
C GLU A 915 -41.35 20.10 -16.29
N LEU A 916 -40.70 20.29 -17.45
CA LEU A 916 -39.53 21.15 -17.57
C LEU A 916 -39.90 22.63 -17.36
N ASP A 917 -40.99 23.09 -17.97
CA ASP A 917 -41.53 24.43 -17.76
C ASP A 917 -41.86 24.67 -16.27
N LYS A 918 -42.44 23.67 -15.58
CA LYS A 918 -42.69 23.72 -14.13
C LYS A 918 -41.40 23.80 -13.31
N SER A 919 -40.35 23.10 -13.74
CA SER A 919 -39.05 23.12 -13.06
C SER A 919 -38.40 24.51 -13.13
N PHE A 920 -38.40 25.15 -14.29
CA PHE A 920 -37.93 26.53 -14.43
C PHE A 920 -38.75 27.50 -13.57
N ARG A 921 -40.09 27.38 -13.60
CA ARG A 921 -40.97 28.22 -12.80
C ARG A 921 -40.68 28.10 -11.31
N ASN A 922 -40.61 26.87 -10.79
CA ASN A 922 -40.34 26.63 -9.38
C ASN A 922 -39.02 27.25 -8.94
N ILE A 923 -37.93 27.05 -9.68
CA ILE A 923 -36.62 27.57 -9.27
C ILE A 923 -36.55 29.12 -9.37
N LEU A 924 -37.20 29.72 -10.37
CA LEU A 924 -37.13 31.16 -10.61
C LEU A 924 -38.14 31.98 -9.80
N GLU A 925 -39.27 31.38 -9.40
CA GLU A 925 -40.39 32.08 -8.74
C GLU A 925 -40.63 31.65 -7.29
N ASP A 926 -40.27 30.42 -6.88
CA ASP A 926 -40.39 29.93 -5.50
C ASP A 926 -39.05 30.02 -4.75
N GLU A 927 -38.95 31.02 -3.88
CA GLU A 927 -37.74 31.29 -3.10
C GLU A 927 -37.39 30.14 -2.12
N ALA A 928 -38.38 29.49 -1.52
CA ALA A 928 -38.14 28.39 -0.59
C ALA A 928 -37.57 27.17 -1.33
N PHE A 929 -38.12 26.86 -2.50
CA PHE A 929 -37.61 25.79 -3.37
C PHE A 929 -36.19 26.09 -3.86
N TYR A 930 -35.93 27.31 -4.33
CA TYR A 930 -34.60 27.77 -4.72
C TYR A 930 -33.58 27.61 -3.59
N ASN A 931 -33.90 28.13 -2.41
CA ASN A 931 -33.01 28.10 -1.25
C ASN A 931 -32.69 26.67 -0.83
N LYS A 932 -33.70 25.79 -0.78
CA LYS A 932 -33.52 24.37 -0.47
C LYS A 932 -32.56 23.70 -1.44
N LYS A 933 -32.76 23.87 -2.75
CA LYS A 933 -31.85 23.31 -3.78
C LYS A 933 -30.45 23.87 -3.68
N SER A 934 -30.32 25.17 -3.42
CA SER A 934 -29.04 25.87 -3.31
C SER A 934 -28.20 25.31 -2.15
N ILE A 935 -28.73 25.32 -0.93
CA ILE A 935 -27.95 24.92 0.26
C ILE A 935 -27.66 23.41 0.26
N THR A 936 -28.62 22.58 -0.14
CA THR A 936 -28.40 21.13 -0.23
C THR A 936 -27.38 20.77 -1.31
N GLY A 937 -27.39 21.46 -2.45
CA GLY A 937 -26.37 21.33 -3.50
C GLY A 937 -24.97 21.72 -3.03
N ILE A 938 -24.84 22.83 -2.29
CA ILE A 938 -23.56 23.26 -1.70
C ILE A 938 -23.03 22.18 -0.75
N ARG A 939 -23.86 21.70 0.18
CA ARG A 939 -23.45 20.67 1.15
C ARG A 939 -23.02 19.38 0.46
N GLU A 940 -23.80 18.90 -0.50
CA GLU A 940 -23.49 17.65 -1.20
C GLU A 940 -22.12 17.73 -1.89
N VAL A 941 -21.89 18.80 -2.64
CA VAL A 941 -20.63 18.95 -3.39
C VAL A 941 -19.43 19.22 -2.49
N LEU A 942 -19.53 20.16 -1.55
CA LEU A 942 -18.40 20.53 -0.70
C LEU A 942 -18.02 19.43 0.31
N THR A 943 -18.95 18.53 0.63
CA THR A 943 -18.67 17.39 1.52
C THR A 943 -18.05 16.20 0.77
N LYS A 944 -18.52 15.89 -0.45
CA LYS A 944 -18.22 14.60 -1.11
C LYS A 944 -17.54 14.70 -2.47
N HIS A 945 -17.57 15.87 -3.11
CA HIS A 945 -17.21 16.02 -4.51
C HIS A 945 -16.24 17.17 -4.77
N THR A 946 -15.24 17.32 -3.89
CA THR A 946 -14.13 18.26 -4.05
C THR A 946 -12.89 17.60 -4.66
N TYR A 947 -11.98 18.39 -5.23
CA TYR A 947 -10.69 17.87 -5.69
C TYR A 947 -9.81 17.39 -4.53
N THR A 948 -9.98 17.90 -3.31
CA THR A 948 -9.42 17.32 -2.09
C THR A 948 -9.84 15.86 -1.92
N ASN A 949 -11.14 15.55 -2.08
CA ASN A 949 -11.61 14.17 -2.02
C ASN A 949 -10.97 13.29 -3.11
N ARG A 950 -10.80 13.83 -4.32
CA ARG A 950 -10.19 13.10 -5.44
C ARG A 950 -8.72 12.77 -5.19
N ILE A 951 -7.94 13.74 -4.71
CA ILE A 951 -6.53 13.52 -4.43
C ILE A 951 -6.32 12.59 -3.23
N SER A 952 -7.17 12.66 -2.19
CA SER A 952 -7.17 11.70 -1.09
C SER A 952 -7.38 10.26 -1.58
N SER A 953 -8.33 10.03 -2.49
CA SER A 953 -8.52 8.69 -3.10
C SER A 953 -7.29 8.22 -3.88
N ILE A 954 -6.62 9.12 -4.60
CA ILE A 954 -5.40 8.78 -5.36
C ILE A 954 -4.27 8.39 -4.42
N VAL A 955 -3.99 9.20 -3.41
CA VAL A 955 -2.95 8.97 -2.41
C VAL A 955 -3.19 7.65 -1.66
N ASN A 956 -4.44 7.38 -1.25
CA ASN A 956 -4.80 6.12 -0.58
C ASN A 956 -4.59 4.90 -1.48
N ASN A 957 -5.04 4.95 -2.74
CA ASN A 957 -4.85 3.84 -3.69
C ASN A 957 -3.36 3.62 -4.01
N ALA A 958 -2.59 4.70 -4.12
CA ALA A 958 -1.15 4.68 -4.33
C ALA A 958 -0.34 4.31 -3.07
N LYS A 959 -1.00 4.19 -1.91
CA LYS A 959 -0.40 3.94 -0.59
C LYS A 959 0.69 4.94 -0.24
N LEU A 960 0.42 6.21 -0.55
CA LEU A 960 1.30 7.33 -0.20
C LEU A 960 0.92 7.83 1.20
N ASN A 961 1.92 8.19 2.01
CA ASN A 961 1.73 8.60 3.40
C ASN A 961 1.34 10.09 3.53
N PHE A 962 0.21 10.46 2.93
CA PHE A 962 -0.37 11.79 3.04
C PHE A 962 -1.84 11.70 3.43
N ASP A 963 -2.31 12.70 4.18
CA ASP A 963 -3.70 12.77 4.62
C ASP A 963 -4.20 14.23 4.65
N TYR A 964 -5.52 14.39 4.50
CA TYR A 964 -6.19 15.68 4.70
C TYR A 964 -7.07 15.59 5.94
N GLN A 965 -6.70 16.39 6.94
CA GLN A 965 -7.43 16.51 8.18
C GLN A 965 -8.37 17.71 8.07
N TYR A 966 -9.68 17.44 8.15
CA TYR A 966 -10.67 18.51 8.28
C TYR A 966 -10.44 19.28 9.60
N PRO A 967 -10.62 20.61 9.60
CA PRO A 967 -10.30 21.44 10.76
C PRO A 967 -11.17 21.12 11.98
N GLN A 968 -10.57 20.91 13.15
CA GLN A 968 -11.34 20.68 14.37
C GLN A 968 -11.95 21.97 14.95
N VAL A 969 -13.14 21.86 15.55
CA VAL A 969 -13.80 22.96 16.27
C VAL A 969 -14.17 22.56 17.69
N SER A 970 -13.85 23.42 18.66
CA SER A 970 -14.33 23.30 20.04
C SER A 970 -15.58 24.13 20.25
N VAL A 971 -16.67 23.51 20.68
CA VAL A 971 -17.92 24.16 21.05
C VAL A 971 -17.89 24.45 22.54
N ILE A 972 -17.97 25.72 22.93
CA ILE A 972 -18.13 26.15 24.32
C ILE A 972 -19.63 26.32 24.60
N ALA A 973 -20.09 25.82 25.74
CA ALA A 973 -21.45 26.04 26.20
C ALA A 973 -21.50 26.14 27.73
N PHE A 974 -22.54 26.76 28.27
CA PHE A 974 -22.73 26.97 29.71
C PHE A 974 -24.00 26.29 30.20
N ALA A 975 -23.92 25.56 31.32
CA ALA A 975 -25.07 24.93 31.96
C ALA A 975 -25.11 25.25 33.47
N ALA A 976 -26.20 25.88 33.91
CA ALA A 976 -26.48 26.15 35.31
C ALA A 976 -27.38 25.09 35.96
N THR A 977 -28.03 24.24 35.15
CA THR A 977 -28.94 23.19 35.63
C THR A 977 -28.74 21.88 34.88
N LYS A 978 -29.24 20.78 35.44
CA LYS A 978 -29.28 19.45 34.79
C LYS A 978 -30.00 19.50 33.43
N GLN A 979 -31.11 20.23 33.35
CA GLN A 979 -31.88 20.35 32.12
C GLN A 979 -31.08 21.07 31.02
N GLU A 980 -30.38 22.16 31.36
CA GLU A 980 -29.52 22.87 30.41
C GLU A 980 -28.36 21.99 29.93
N TYR A 981 -27.76 21.20 30.83
CA TYR A 981 -26.71 20.24 30.49
C TYR A 981 -27.19 19.24 29.45
N GLU A 982 -28.31 18.57 29.71
CA GLU A 982 -28.90 17.56 28.80
C GLU A 982 -29.31 18.19 27.45
N GLN A 983 -29.86 19.40 27.47
CA GLN A 983 -30.17 20.15 26.25
C GLN A 983 -28.94 20.43 25.39
N ILE A 984 -27.83 20.87 25.99
CA ILE A 984 -26.60 21.16 25.27
C ILE A 984 -26.01 19.88 24.67
N ILE A 985 -25.98 18.78 25.43
CA ILE A 985 -25.52 17.47 24.92
C ILE A 985 -26.35 17.07 23.69
N ASN A 986 -27.67 17.20 23.75
CA ASN A 986 -28.56 16.88 22.63
C ASN A 986 -28.30 17.78 21.40
N GLN A 987 -28.05 19.07 21.60
CA GLN A 987 -27.72 20.00 20.51
C GLN A 987 -26.35 19.69 19.89
N TYR A 988 -25.37 19.35 20.73
CA TYR A 988 -24.03 18.97 20.30
C TYR A 988 -24.05 17.67 19.51
N GLU A 989 -24.64 16.60 20.04
CA GLU A 989 -24.66 15.28 19.38
C GLU A 989 -25.44 15.32 18.06
N ARG A 990 -26.46 16.18 17.93
CA ARG A 990 -27.21 16.38 16.67
C ARG A 990 -26.37 16.93 15.52
N GLN A 991 -25.24 17.62 15.79
CA GLN A 991 -24.46 18.25 14.72
C GLN A 991 -23.82 17.20 13.78
N ASN A 992 -23.98 17.33 12.47
CA ASN A 992 -23.42 16.40 11.49
C ASN A 992 -21.90 16.55 11.28
N TYR A 993 -21.31 17.66 11.74
CA TYR A 993 -19.86 17.85 11.63
C TYR A 993 -19.12 16.92 12.58
N ALA A 994 -18.30 16.01 12.05
CA ALA A 994 -17.64 14.96 12.84
C ALA A 994 -16.47 15.48 13.69
N ASN A 995 -15.71 16.46 13.20
CA ASN A 995 -14.47 16.94 13.81
C ASN A 995 -14.73 18.04 14.85
N LYS A 996 -15.54 17.71 15.87
CA LYS A 996 -15.96 18.63 16.92
C LYS A 996 -15.62 18.08 18.32
N LYS A 997 -15.42 19.00 19.27
CA LYS A 997 -15.34 18.73 20.71
C LYS A 997 -16.32 19.65 21.45
N LEU A 998 -16.87 19.22 22.57
CA LEU A 998 -17.71 20.03 23.46
C LEU A 998 -16.93 20.34 24.74
N LEU A 999 -16.83 21.62 25.08
CA LEU A 999 -16.26 22.14 26.32
C LEU A 999 -17.39 22.78 27.13
N LEU A 1000 -17.94 22.02 28.07
CA LEU A 1000 -19.12 22.41 28.84
C LEU A 1000 -18.74 23.01 30.19
N LEU A 1001 -18.97 24.31 30.37
CA LEU A 1001 -18.77 24.95 31.68
C LEU A 1001 -20.03 24.84 32.51
N VAL A 1002 -19.93 24.21 33.68
CA VAL A 1002 -21.05 24.02 34.61
C VAL A 1002 -20.91 24.88 35.87
N ASP A 1003 -22.04 25.39 36.34
CA ASP A 1003 -22.17 25.83 37.74
C ASP A 1003 -22.46 24.60 38.63
N THR A 1004 -22.18 24.68 39.93
CA THR A 1004 -22.42 23.53 40.83
C THR A 1004 -23.93 23.37 41.11
N PHE A 1005 -24.54 22.31 40.58
CA PHE A 1005 -25.95 21.94 40.82
C PHE A 1005 -26.08 20.46 41.21
N GLU A 1006 -27.19 20.05 41.84
CA GLU A 1006 -27.39 18.66 42.26
C GLU A 1006 -27.34 17.68 41.07
N GLY A 1007 -26.49 16.65 41.15
CA GLY A 1007 -26.30 15.65 40.09
C GLY A 1007 -25.23 15.97 39.03
N TYR A 1008 -24.54 17.11 39.09
CA TYR A 1008 -23.52 17.46 38.09
C TYR A 1008 -22.36 16.45 37.99
N LEU A 1009 -21.96 15.82 39.11
CA LEU A 1009 -20.91 14.79 39.13
C LEU A 1009 -21.34 13.49 38.43
N GLU A 1010 -22.61 13.14 38.50
CA GLU A 1010 -23.16 11.97 37.81
C GLU A 1010 -23.12 12.19 36.29
N LEU A 1011 -23.54 13.37 35.83
CA LEU A 1011 -23.48 13.76 34.42
C LEU A 1011 -22.04 13.84 33.91
N PHE A 1012 -21.11 14.37 34.72
CA PHE A 1012 -19.69 14.36 34.44
C PHE A 1012 -19.19 12.93 34.20
N ASN A 1013 -19.43 12.01 35.14
CA ASN A 1013 -18.99 10.62 35.01
C ASN A 1013 -19.64 9.87 33.84
N THR A 1014 -20.85 10.27 33.44
CA THR A 1014 -21.61 9.61 32.37
C THR A 1014 -21.16 10.05 30.98
N HIS A 1015 -20.87 11.33 30.79
CA HIS A 1015 -20.67 11.90 29.44
C HIS A 1015 -19.23 12.30 29.15
N ASN A 1016 -18.36 12.44 30.14
CA ASN A 1016 -17.02 12.99 29.93
C ASN A 1016 -16.10 11.97 29.22
N ASP A 1017 -15.68 12.29 28.00
CA ASP A 1017 -14.81 11.48 27.16
C ASP A 1017 -13.86 12.38 26.33
N ASN A 1018 -13.24 11.86 25.27
CA ASN A 1018 -12.34 12.65 24.41
C ASN A 1018 -13.07 13.71 23.56
N ARG A 1019 -14.38 13.59 23.37
CA ARG A 1019 -15.25 14.48 22.59
C ARG A 1019 -16.02 15.46 23.49
N VAL A 1020 -16.39 15.08 24.70
CA VAL A 1020 -17.14 15.92 25.66
C VAL A 1020 -16.32 16.09 26.92
N GLN A 1021 -15.97 17.33 27.24
CA GLN A 1021 -15.20 17.69 28.42
C GLN A 1021 -15.98 18.70 29.27
N THR A 1022 -16.20 18.35 30.53
CA THR A 1022 -16.95 19.18 31.47
C THR A 1022 -15.99 19.85 32.46
N PHE A 1023 -16.13 21.16 32.63
CA PHE A 1023 -15.32 21.96 33.54
C PHE A 1023 -16.20 22.74 34.49
N ILE A 1024 -15.76 22.89 35.74
CA ILE A 1024 -16.44 23.77 36.69
C ILE A 1024 -16.07 25.21 36.35
N ARG A 1025 -17.08 26.04 36.05
CA ARG A 1025 -16.90 27.42 35.56
C ARG A 1025 -16.04 28.28 36.48
N SER A 1026 -16.19 28.11 37.80
CA SER A 1026 -15.44 28.87 38.79
C SER A 1026 -13.93 28.60 38.77
N TYR A 1027 -13.43 27.53 38.15
CA TYR A 1027 -12.00 27.22 38.04
C TYR A 1027 -11.33 27.76 36.77
N MET A 1028 -12.09 28.41 35.87
CA MET A 1028 -11.54 28.91 34.60
C MET A 1028 -10.60 30.10 34.78
N HIS A 1029 -10.60 30.76 35.95
CA HIS A 1029 -9.62 31.80 36.29
C HIS A 1029 -8.17 31.30 36.36
N ASN A 1030 -7.95 29.97 36.36
CA ASN A 1030 -6.61 29.38 36.30
C ASN A 1030 -5.95 29.49 34.93
N TYR A 1031 -6.71 29.82 33.89
CA TYR A 1031 -6.21 30.04 32.53
C TYR A 1031 -6.27 31.54 32.21
N ASN A 1032 -5.16 32.09 31.70
CA ASN A 1032 -5.11 33.50 31.35
C ASN A 1032 -5.72 33.74 29.96
N ASN A 1033 -5.45 32.84 29.02
CA ASN A 1033 -5.84 32.97 27.62
C ASN A 1033 -6.52 31.68 27.12
N ILE A 1034 -7.43 31.83 26.16
CA ILE A 1034 -8.17 30.71 25.58
C ILE A 1034 -7.24 29.67 24.91
N LEU A 1035 -6.08 30.07 24.40
CA LEU A 1035 -5.09 29.17 23.79
C LEU A 1035 -4.38 28.27 24.81
N GLU A 1036 -4.44 28.59 26.10
CA GLU A 1036 -3.95 27.69 27.16
C GLU A 1036 -4.95 26.56 27.46
N TRP A 1037 -6.20 26.75 27.06
CA TRP A 1037 -7.30 25.82 27.33
C TRP A 1037 -7.73 25.03 26.09
N ILE A 1038 -7.75 25.66 24.91
CA ILE A 1038 -8.27 25.09 23.66
C ILE A 1038 -7.14 24.84 22.67
N ASP A 1039 -7.01 23.57 22.27
CA ASP A 1039 -6.00 23.10 21.31
C ASP A 1039 -6.50 23.06 19.85
N THR A 1040 -7.79 23.29 19.62
CA THR A 1040 -8.40 23.24 18.28
C THR A 1040 -8.22 24.56 17.52
N PRO A 1041 -8.08 24.52 16.18
CA PRO A 1041 -7.90 25.73 15.37
C PRO A 1041 -9.12 26.65 15.36
N TYR A 1042 -10.32 26.10 15.58
CA TYR A 1042 -11.56 26.87 15.65
C TYR A 1042 -12.30 26.69 16.97
N VAL A 1043 -13.09 27.71 17.33
CA VAL A 1043 -13.97 27.73 18.49
C VAL A 1043 -15.34 28.28 18.11
N ALA A 1044 -16.39 27.71 18.69
CA ALA A 1044 -17.79 28.14 18.55
C ALA A 1044 -18.44 28.28 19.94
N PHE A 1045 -19.47 29.11 20.06
CA PHE A 1045 -20.25 29.21 21.30
C PHE A 1045 -21.71 28.79 21.05
N PHE A 1046 -22.21 27.85 21.86
CA PHE A 1046 -23.61 27.46 21.88
C PHE A 1046 -24.33 28.11 23.06
N SER A 1047 -25.29 28.97 22.73
CA SER A 1047 -26.22 29.58 23.68
C SER A 1047 -27.29 28.58 24.09
N ASN A 1048 -27.59 28.48 25.38
CA ASN A 1048 -28.68 27.65 25.87
C ASN A 1048 -30.08 28.19 25.48
N LYS A 1049 -30.17 29.45 25.02
CA LYS A 1049 -31.42 30.11 24.61
C LYS A 1049 -31.76 29.89 23.14
N ASP A 1050 -30.76 29.55 22.32
CA ASP A 1050 -30.88 29.48 20.87
C ASP A 1050 -30.99 28.03 20.42
N TYR A 1051 -31.57 27.83 19.23
CA TYR A 1051 -31.71 26.52 18.60
C TYR A 1051 -30.68 26.34 17.49
N TYR A 1052 -29.91 25.25 17.58
CA TYR A 1052 -28.92 24.85 16.59
C TYR A 1052 -29.37 23.61 15.83
N GLY A 1053 -29.66 23.78 14.54
CA GLY A 1053 -30.03 22.69 13.64
C GLY A 1053 -28.87 21.74 13.35
N ARG A 1054 -29.16 20.55 12.83
CA ARG A 1054 -28.17 19.47 12.61
C ARG A 1054 -26.99 19.85 11.70
N ASN A 1055 -27.18 20.81 10.78
CA ASN A 1055 -26.14 21.24 9.85
C ASN A 1055 -25.48 22.57 10.26
N TYR A 1056 -25.79 23.14 11.44
CA TYR A 1056 -25.28 24.45 11.84
C TYR A 1056 -23.74 24.54 11.79
N LEU A 1057 -23.05 23.63 12.51
CA LEU A 1057 -21.59 23.59 12.46
C LEU A 1057 -21.09 23.13 11.09
N ASN A 1058 -21.79 22.20 10.45
CA ASN A 1058 -21.38 21.68 9.15
C ASN A 1058 -21.29 22.80 8.11
N ASP A 1059 -22.29 23.68 8.03
CA ASP A 1059 -22.34 24.76 7.05
C ASP A 1059 -21.24 25.79 7.29
N LEU A 1060 -21.01 26.18 8.55
CA LEU A 1060 -19.94 27.12 8.91
C LEU A 1060 -18.55 26.52 8.69
N MET A 1061 -18.35 25.23 9.01
CA MET A 1061 -17.06 24.58 8.81
C MET A 1061 -16.78 24.30 7.33
N LEU A 1062 -17.79 24.02 6.51
CA LEU A 1062 -17.62 23.93 5.05
C LEU A 1062 -17.17 25.27 4.44
N SER A 1063 -17.53 26.42 5.04
CA SER A 1063 -17.03 27.72 4.60
C SER A 1063 -15.51 27.86 4.70
N THR A 1064 -14.86 27.15 5.62
CA THR A 1064 -13.38 27.17 5.75
C THR A 1064 -12.66 26.64 4.51
N LEU A 1065 -13.36 25.88 3.65
CA LEU A 1065 -12.81 25.39 2.38
C LEU A 1065 -12.63 26.50 1.34
N TYR A 1066 -13.37 27.61 1.45
CA TYR A 1066 -13.38 28.66 0.44
C TYR A 1066 -13.18 30.08 0.98
N THR A 1067 -13.15 30.28 2.30
CA THR A 1067 -12.76 31.55 2.93
C THR A 1067 -11.78 31.32 4.07
N ASP A 1068 -10.78 32.20 4.17
CA ASP A 1068 -9.81 32.25 5.25
C ASP A 1068 -10.18 33.31 6.31
N SER A 1069 -11.47 33.66 6.40
CA SER A 1069 -11.96 34.61 7.41
C SER A 1069 -11.68 34.14 8.83
N ASP A 1070 -11.39 35.10 9.70
CA ASP A 1070 -11.12 34.87 11.12
C ASP A 1070 -12.41 34.52 11.87
N PHE A 1071 -13.53 35.11 11.45
CA PHE A 1071 -14.86 34.84 11.97
C PHE A 1071 -15.78 34.44 10.82
N ILE A 1072 -16.46 33.31 10.97
CA ILE A 1072 -17.41 32.74 10.01
C ILE A 1072 -18.71 32.51 10.75
N GLY A 1073 -19.79 33.17 10.35
CA GLY A 1073 -21.06 33.07 11.06
C GLY A 1073 -22.24 33.32 10.17
N LYS A 1074 -23.39 33.58 10.80
CA LYS A 1074 -24.64 33.86 10.10
C LYS A 1074 -25.05 35.29 10.43
N SER A 1075 -24.85 36.26 9.53
CA SER A 1075 -25.32 37.64 9.72
C SER A 1075 -26.79 37.79 9.33
N ASN A 1076 -27.20 37.11 8.26
CA ASN A 1076 -28.61 36.80 7.96
C ASN A 1076 -29.04 35.58 8.79
N TYR A 1077 -30.17 35.65 9.48
CA TYR A 1077 -30.60 34.63 10.43
C TYR A 1077 -32.09 34.72 10.76
N PHE A 1078 -32.61 33.70 11.45
CA PHE A 1078 -33.98 33.67 11.94
C PHE A 1078 -34.06 33.91 13.45
N THR A 1079 -35.11 34.61 13.90
CA THR A 1079 -35.43 34.85 15.32
C THR A 1079 -36.91 34.57 15.56
N VAL A 1080 -37.28 34.19 16.79
CA VAL A 1080 -38.68 33.92 17.17
C VAL A 1080 -39.28 35.10 17.94
N ASN A 1081 -40.55 35.40 17.64
CA ASN A 1081 -41.36 36.25 18.51
C ASN A 1081 -42.80 35.72 18.62
N LYS A 1082 -43.65 36.43 19.37
CA LYS A 1082 -45.07 36.10 19.57
C LYS A 1082 -45.90 35.87 18.30
N ARG A 1083 -45.42 36.25 17.11
CA ARG A 1083 -46.11 36.12 15.82
C ARG A 1083 -45.51 35.03 14.92
N GLY A 1084 -44.44 34.35 15.33
CA GLY A 1084 -43.75 33.30 14.56
C GLY A 1084 -42.27 33.61 14.28
N ILE A 1085 -41.70 32.93 13.29
CA ILE A 1085 -40.31 33.09 12.84
C ILE A 1085 -40.15 34.35 11.96
N ILE A 1086 -39.10 35.14 12.20
CA ILE A 1086 -38.75 36.35 11.44
C ILE A 1086 -37.31 36.25 10.93
N GLU A 1087 -37.09 36.59 9.65
CA GLU A 1087 -35.75 36.74 9.05
C GLU A 1087 -35.19 38.13 9.32
N MET A 1088 -33.93 38.17 9.75
CA MET A 1088 -33.18 39.38 10.11
C MET A 1088 -31.98 39.55 9.16
N ASN A 1089 -31.70 40.79 8.74
CA ASN A 1089 -30.60 41.14 7.82
C ASN A 1089 -30.66 40.39 6.46
N ASN A 1090 -31.87 40.31 5.87
CA ASN A 1090 -32.09 39.68 4.57
C ASN A 1090 -31.12 40.25 3.51
N GLY A 1091 -30.42 39.35 2.82
CA GLY A 1091 -29.49 39.68 1.74
C GLY A 1091 -28.02 39.63 2.16
N GLU A 1092 -27.72 39.41 3.44
CA GLU A 1092 -26.35 39.24 3.95
C GLU A 1092 -25.85 37.79 3.93
N ASP A 1093 -26.46 36.91 3.13
CA ASP A 1093 -25.92 35.56 2.92
C ASP A 1093 -24.66 35.58 2.05
N TYR A 1094 -23.71 34.70 2.32
CA TYR A 1094 -22.50 34.48 1.50
C TYR A 1094 -21.70 35.75 1.15
N THR A 1095 -21.56 36.68 2.09
CA THR A 1095 -20.85 37.96 1.92
C THR A 1095 -19.95 38.27 3.10
N PHE A 1096 -18.94 39.12 2.87
CA PHE A 1096 -18.16 39.69 3.95
C PHE A 1096 -18.97 40.74 4.71
N VAL A 1097 -18.86 40.73 6.03
CA VAL A 1097 -19.55 41.65 6.95
C VAL A 1097 -18.53 42.31 7.87
N SER A 1098 -18.98 43.23 8.73
CA SER A 1098 -18.12 43.90 9.71
C SER A 1098 -18.37 43.45 11.15
N THR A 1099 -19.37 42.61 11.37
CA THR A 1099 -19.70 42.10 12.70
C THR A 1099 -20.46 40.77 12.66
N LEU A 1100 -20.34 40.00 13.75
CA LEU A 1100 -21.08 38.78 14.04
C LEU A 1100 -21.34 38.70 15.56
N SER A 1101 -22.35 37.91 15.95
CA SER A 1101 -22.60 37.56 17.36
C SER A 1101 -21.91 36.24 17.73
N PRO A 1102 -21.39 36.10 18.98
CA PRO A 1102 -20.77 34.87 19.45
C PRO A 1102 -21.63 33.61 19.29
N SER A 1103 -22.94 33.73 19.51
CA SER A 1103 -23.86 32.58 19.48
C SER A 1103 -24.13 32.05 18.08
N ARG A 1104 -23.72 32.77 17.03
CA ARG A 1104 -23.98 32.41 15.63
C ARG A 1104 -22.72 32.45 14.75
N CYS A 1105 -21.55 32.24 15.34
CA CYS A 1105 -20.28 32.15 14.60
C CYS A 1105 -19.33 31.05 15.11
N VAL A 1106 -18.48 30.61 14.20
CA VAL A 1106 -17.21 29.93 14.47
C VAL A 1106 -16.09 30.94 14.22
N ALA A 1107 -15.06 30.94 15.07
CA ALA A 1107 -13.90 31.82 14.93
C ALA A 1107 -12.59 31.04 15.03
N LYS A 1108 -11.53 31.51 14.38
CA LYS A 1108 -10.17 30.99 14.63
C LYS A 1108 -9.82 31.24 16.08
N THR A 1109 -9.36 30.21 16.80
CA THR A 1109 -9.04 30.33 18.23
C THR A 1109 -7.96 31.39 18.47
N SER A 1110 -7.01 31.53 17.55
CA SER A 1110 -5.95 32.54 17.58
C SER A 1110 -6.45 33.99 17.51
N SER A 1111 -7.64 34.24 16.96
CA SER A 1111 -8.22 35.58 16.86
C SER A 1111 -8.56 36.20 18.22
N PHE A 1112 -8.62 35.38 19.26
CA PHE A 1112 -8.83 35.79 20.65
C PHE A 1112 -7.53 35.90 21.47
N SER A 1113 -6.37 35.78 20.84
CA SER A 1113 -5.06 35.79 21.53
C SER A 1113 -4.77 37.06 22.33
N SER A 1114 -5.39 38.18 21.98
CA SER A 1114 -5.23 39.47 22.67
C SER A 1114 -6.08 39.63 23.93
N ASP A 1115 -7.06 38.76 24.16
CA ASP A 1115 -8.02 38.90 25.24
C ASP A 1115 -7.80 37.87 26.36
N SER A 1116 -8.09 38.28 27.59
CA SER A 1116 -8.16 37.36 28.72
C SER A 1116 -9.32 36.39 28.55
N LEU A 1117 -9.18 35.13 29.01
CA LEU A 1117 -10.25 34.15 28.97
C LEU A 1117 -11.54 34.64 29.64
N GLU A 1118 -11.43 35.33 30.78
CA GLU A 1118 -12.58 35.90 31.50
C GLU A 1118 -13.40 36.86 30.62
N ARG A 1119 -12.74 37.79 29.93
CA ARG A 1119 -13.38 38.72 28.98
C ARG A 1119 -14.08 37.98 27.83
N ILE A 1120 -13.45 36.94 27.29
CA ILE A 1120 -14.03 36.14 26.19
C ILE A 1120 -15.29 35.41 26.66
N LEU A 1121 -15.22 34.71 27.80
CA LEU A 1121 -16.37 34.00 28.37
C LEU A 1121 -17.50 34.97 28.74
N MET A 1122 -17.18 36.17 29.22
CA MET A 1122 -18.15 37.23 29.48
C MET A 1122 -18.87 37.62 28.19
N LYS A 1123 -18.14 37.93 27.10
CA LYS A 1123 -18.71 38.25 25.78
C LYS A 1123 -19.62 37.16 25.24
N PHE A 1124 -19.20 35.90 25.37
CA PHE A 1124 -20.01 34.76 24.95
C PHE A 1124 -21.31 34.69 25.75
N SER A 1125 -21.24 34.83 27.08
CA SER A 1125 -22.43 34.78 27.95
C SER A 1125 -23.40 35.94 27.74
N SER A 1126 -22.89 37.14 27.46
CA SER A 1126 -23.69 38.36 27.28
C SER A 1126 -24.21 38.51 25.85
N GLY A 1127 -23.66 37.77 24.89
CA GLY A 1127 -23.95 37.94 23.46
C GLY A 1127 -23.40 39.27 22.91
N GLU A 1128 -22.29 39.77 23.48
CA GLU A 1128 -21.69 41.02 23.03
C GLU A 1128 -21.16 40.91 21.60
N ASP A 1129 -21.42 41.94 20.81
CA ASP A 1129 -21.02 42.06 19.41
C ASP A 1129 -19.49 41.99 19.21
N LEU A 1130 -19.04 41.26 18.18
CA LEU A 1130 -17.63 41.01 17.91
C LEU A 1130 -16.96 42.04 16.97
N SER A 1131 -17.64 43.16 16.63
CA SER A 1131 -17.10 44.18 15.71
C SER A 1131 -15.79 44.83 16.15
N GLU A 1132 -15.39 44.72 17.42
CA GLU A 1132 -14.10 45.24 17.86
C GLU A 1132 -12.92 44.51 17.18
N TYR A 1133 -13.04 43.20 16.92
CA TYR A 1133 -11.98 42.42 16.27
C TYR A 1133 -11.78 42.85 14.81
N PHE A 1134 -12.84 43.34 14.16
CA PHE A 1134 -12.77 43.91 12.81
C PHE A 1134 -11.84 45.13 12.78
N ARG A 1135 -11.86 45.96 13.84
CA ARG A 1135 -10.96 47.13 13.95
C ARG A 1135 -9.50 46.75 14.11
N PHE A 1136 -9.22 45.53 14.58
CA PHE A 1136 -7.87 44.94 14.66
C PHE A 1136 -7.46 44.19 13.38
N GLY A 1137 -8.23 44.30 12.30
CA GLY A 1137 -7.90 43.72 10.99
C GLY A 1137 -8.44 42.30 10.76
N ASN A 1138 -9.23 41.75 11.71
CA ASN A 1138 -9.87 40.45 11.51
C ASN A 1138 -10.96 40.52 10.44
N ARG A 1139 -11.08 39.46 9.63
CA ARG A 1139 -12.09 39.35 8.56
C ARG A 1139 -13.30 38.55 9.02
N PHE A 1140 -14.48 39.05 8.68
CA PHE A 1140 -15.76 38.44 9.02
C PHE A 1140 -16.49 38.00 7.75
N TYR A 1141 -17.00 36.78 7.74
CA TYR A 1141 -17.80 36.23 6.65
C TYR A 1141 -19.14 35.70 7.16
N SER A 1142 -20.20 36.05 6.46
CA SER A 1142 -21.55 35.55 6.67
C SER A 1142 -21.85 34.44 5.67
N GLY A 1143 -22.16 33.24 6.16
CA GLY A 1143 -22.60 32.08 5.38
C GLY A 1143 -24.09 32.15 5.04
N ASP A 1144 -24.78 31.00 5.04
CA ASP A 1144 -26.23 30.91 4.86
C ASP A 1144 -27.01 31.25 6.14
N LYS A 1145 -28.31 31.52 6.03
CA LYS A 1145 -29.23 31.81 7.15
C LYS A 1145 -29.84 30.59 7.87
N PHE A 1146 -29.68 29.38 7.37
CA PHE A 1146 -30.38 28.18 7.87
C PHE A 1146 -29.70 27.56 9.09
N ASN A 1147 -30.35 26.55 9.69
CA ASN A 1147 -29.88 25.77 10.85
C ASN A 1147 -29.60 26.58 12.12
N TYR A 1148 -30.10 27.80 12.24
CA TYR A 1148 -30.02 28.61 13.45
C TYR A 1148 -31.31 29.40 13.67
N LEU A 1149 -31.84 29.34 14.90
CA LEU A 1149 -32.98 30.14 15.33
C LEU A 1149 -32.67 30.77 16.70
N GLU A 1150 -32.51 32.09 16.71
CA GLU A 1150 -32.29 32.86 17.93
C GLU A 1150 -33.55 32.81 18.82
N GLY A 1151 -33.34 32.52 20.11
CA GLY A 1151 -34.41 32.41 21.10
C GLY A 1151 -35.27 31.13 21.00
N GLY A 1152 -34.93 30.19 20.12
CA GLY A 1152 -35.72 28.99 19.84
C GLY A 1152 -35.98 28.07 21.05
N ASN A 1153 -35.16 28.14 22.11
CA ASN A 1153 -35.33 27.35 23.34
C ASN A 1153 -35.95 28.14 24.51
N LYS A 1154 -36.20 29.46 24.33
CA LYS A 1154 -36.65 30.35 25.41
C LYS A 1154 -38.16 30.58 25.45
N GLU A 1155 -38.84 30.56 24.30
CA GLU A 1155 -40.29 30.75 24.21
C GLU A 1155 -41.01 29.40 24.28
N SER A 1156 -42.11 29.32 25.06
CA SER A 1156 -42.98 28.13 25.05
C SER A 1156 -43.42 27.87 23.60
N PRO A 1157 -43.12 26.69 23.02
CA PRO A 1157 -43.40 26.45 21.61
C PRO A 1157 -44.90 26.63 21.38
N GLY A 1158 -45.27 27.57 20.52
CA GLY A 1158 -46.61 27.55 19.93
C GLY A 1158 -46.80 26.20 19.21
N GLU A 1159 -48.03 25.69 19.13
CA GLU A 1159 -48.34 24.34 18.60
C GLU A 1159 -47.72 24.04 17.22
N ASN A 1160 -47.31 25.06 16.44
CA ASN A 1160 -46.70 24.93 15.11
C ASN A 1160 -45.18 25.18 15.02
N LEU A 1161 -44.50 25.62 16.09
CA LEU A 1161 -43.08 26.03 16.01
C LEU A 1161 -42.15 24.89 15.57
N GLY A 1162 -42.41 23.66 15.99
CA GLY A 1162 -41.63 22.49 15.57
C GLY A 1162 -41.71 22.22 14.07
N ASN A 1163 -42.92 22.33 13.49
CA ASN A 1163 -43.13 22.17 12.05
C ASN A 1163 -42.48 23.30 11.24
N GLU A 1164 -42.52 24.54 11.75
CA GLU A 1164 -41.85 25.69 11.12
C GLU A 1164 -40.32 25.56 11.16
N ILE A 1165 -39.76 25.06 12.27
CA ILE A 1165 -38.33 24.76 12.37
C ILE A 1165 -37.92 23.71 11.33
N GLU A 1166 -38.67 22.62 11.20
CA GLU A 1166 -38.36 21.56 10.23
C GLU A 1166 -38.49 22.07 8.78
N ALA A 1167 -39.50 22.89 8.49
CA ALA A 1167 -39.78 23.37 7.14
C ALA A 1167 -38.82 24.49 6.66
N TYR A 1168 -38.43 25.41 7.56
CA TYR A 1168 -37.73 26.65 7.18
C TYR A 1168 -36.32 26.77 7.76
N ILE A 1169 -36.00 26.07 8.86
CA ILE A 1169 -34.71 26.20 9.56
C ILE A 1169 -33.82 24.99 9.30
N GLU A 1170 -34.34 23.76 9.43
CA GLU A 1170 -33.57 22.52 9.23
C GLU A 1170 -33.46 22.07 7.76
N ILE A 1171 -33.37 23.05 6.85
CA ILE A 1171 -33.09 22.79 5.43
C ILE A 1171 -31.69 22.22 5.29
#